data_AF-A0A8J6XXL5-F1
#
_entry.id   AF-A0A8J6XXL5-F1
#
_cell.length_a   1.000
_cell.length_b   1.000
_cell.length_c   1.000
_cell.angle_alpha   90.00
_cell.angle_beta   90.00
_cell.angle_gamma   90.00
#
_symmetry.space_group_name_H-M   'P 1'
#
loop_
_entity.id
_entity.type
_entity.pdbx_description
1 polymer ?
#
loop_
_entity_poly.entity_id
_entity_poly.type
_entity_poly.pdbx_seq_one_letter_code
_entity_poly.pdbx_strand_id
1 'polypeptide(L)'
;MTTILKKTNKQPLGFAQSTQQTVTRTLKPFRGSLLTLLFAMTSIPLVGKISGEKVLAQTPSNCPAGTTPRTLEWTPSNFAGITSQTPSVDGITASFSFSESLPGQVIDPTETLISNVIYGGLPGPHLEFNIGIGVNENTLNNLPAPLGSNATLIINFNQPVTLASPLTLLDVDRNTITSPTDVTFQDRVTVTAFNGNTPVGVTLAALGNPPFTRVTGNVAVGIVANSPRDQSNANVSATPSGPVTQIRILYEPGTEFGNPLQDETIGLARINICAAAPGTTGTIGDTVYNDTNGNSTQDANEPGIGGINLNLTGAGPDGNFGTADDITRTTTTDGNGRYSFAQLPPGNYRVVVANPPTGFNPTQRPPETVNLAAGQNLDTVDFGFTQQQQGTIGDTVYNDTNGNSTQDANEPGIGGINLNLTGAGPDGQFGTADDITRTTTTDGNGRYSFAQLPPGNYRVVVANPPAGFSATQVPPETVNLAAGQNLDTIDFGFTQQQQGTIGDTVYNDTNGNSTQDANEPGIGGINISLTGAGPDGQFGTPDDITRTTTTDGNGRYGITNLPPGNYRVVVTNPPAGFSPTQIPPQTINLSAGQNLDTVDFGFTPQQQGTIGDTVYNDTNGNSTQDANEPGIGGINISLTGAGSDGQFGTPDDITRTTTTDGNGRYGITNLPPGNYRVVVTNPPTGFSPTQIPPQTINLSAGQNLDTVDFGFTPQQQGTIGDTVYNDTNGNSTQDANEPGIGGINISLTGAGPDGQFGTPDDITRTTTTDNNGRYSITNLPPGNYRVVVTNPPTGFSPTQIPPQTINLSAGQNLDTVDFGFRTVNANLGGFVFNDRNNNNAPEPGEPGFSNTSVTLTGAGPDGTFGTSDDITRTTNTDNNGRYSFPDLPTGNYRVSVTNPPSGFTPTLTQPNPVTLNANQSITNLDFGFFAQAPGASQTNLRLVKRITNVLRNGQPISGLNFNTFDDGTGEDDNTINQSQPVRGFREIETALQSGDEVEYTLYYLAEGSQDLQNVRFCDLIPSQTSYSADSFGAGTGIVVNRAGTNNTLTNAEDSDQGAFFSPLRPLPSGNTCQNQTNNQGAVILNLGNISPSSNFGFIRFRVRID
;
A
#
# COMPACT_ATOMS: atom_id res chain seq x y z
N MET A 1 -17.95 -71.43 49.85
CA MET A 1 -18.71 -71.84 51.03
C MET A 1 -19.16 -70.60 51.80
N THR A 2 -20.48 -70.41 51.87
CA THR A 2 -21.22 -70.16 53.13
C THR A 2 -20.97 -68.84 53.91
N THR A 3 -21.84 -67.84 53.68
CA THR A 3 -22.92 -67.43 54.61
C THR A 3 -22.60 -66.71 55.96
N ILE A 4 -23.23 -65.53 56.14
CA ILE A 4 -24.01 -65.03 57.33
C ILE A 4 -23.40 -64.09 58.42
N LEU A 5 -23.94 -62.85 58.41
CA LEU A 5 -24.74 -62.10 59.42
C LEU A 5 -24.17 -61.57 60.78
N LYS A 6 -24.62 -60.30 61.03
CA LYS A 6 -25.27 -59.76 62.27
C LYS A 6 -24.37 -59.37 63.46
N LYS A 7 -24.67 -58.39 64.33
CA LYS A 7 -25.63 -57.27 64.45
C LYS A 7 -25.37 -56.59 65.84
N THR A 8 -25.40 -55.26 65.91
CA THR A 8 -26.16 -54.38 66.86
C THR A 8 -25.95 -54.29 68.40
N ASN A 9 -25.94 -53.01 68.86
CA ASN A 9 -26.80 -52.32 69.88
C ASN A 9 -26.72 -52.74 71.37
N LYS A 10 -27.09 -51.97 72.42
CA LYS A 10 -27.63 -50.61 72.71
C LYS A 10 -27.75 -50.45 74.27
N GLN A 11 -27.74 -49.19 74.77
CA GLN A 11 -28.52 -48.62 75.92
C GLN A 11 -28.29 -49.11 77.39
N PRO A 12 -28.87 -48.49 78.47
CA PRO A 12 -29.66 -47.23 78.68
C PRO A 12 -29.37 -46.36 79.96
N LEU A 13 -29.98 -45.15 80.03
CA LEU A 13 -30.62 -44.29 81.10
C LEU A 13 -30.24 -44.30 82.63
N GLY A 14 -30.19 -43.09 83.27
CA GLY A 14 -30.71 -42.86 84.65
C GLY A 14 -30.06 -41.80 85.61
N PHE A 15 -30.76 -40.65 85.84
CA PHE A 15 -30.88 -39.66 86.96
C PHE A 15 -29.91 -39.46 88.19
N ALA A 16 -29.42 -38.21 88.34
CA ALA A 16 -29.50 -37.15 89.43
C ALA A 16 -29.14 -37.27 90.95
N GLN A 17 -28.60 -36.14 91.49
CA GLN A 17 -28.46 -35.58 92.89
C GLN A 17 -27.34 -36.12 93.82
N SER A 18 -26.68 -35.40 94.77
CA SER A 18 -26.58 -33.98 95.23
C SER A 18 -25.46 -33.81 96.31
N THR A 19 -24.80 -32.64 96.37
CA THR A 19 -24.30 -31.81 97.53
C THR A 19 -23.51 -32.36 98.77
N GLN A 20 -22.42 -31.66 99.17
CA GLN A 20 -22.21 -30.92 100.47
C GLN A 20 -20.74 -30.37 100.61
N GLN A 21 -20.53 -29.04 100.84
CA GLN A 21 -20.02 -28.31 102.04
C GLN A 21 -18.68 -28.84 102.68
N THR A 22 -17.64 -28.10 103.14
CA THR A 22 -17.56 -26.88 103.99
C THR A 22 -16.08 -26.38 104.15
N VAL A 23 -15.81 -25.07 103.94
CA VAL A 23 -15.08 -24.06 104.78
C VAL A 23 -13.56 -24.12 105.17
N THR A 24 -12.90 -22.94 104.96
CA THR A 24 -11.79 -22.20 105.66
C THR A 24 -10.29 -22.26 105.29
N ARG A 25 -9.79 -21.04 104.98
CA ARG A 25 -8.57 -20.31 105.48
C ARG A 25 -7.17 -20.45 104.83
N THR A 26 -6.77 -19.32 104.22
CA THR A 26 -5.47 -18.56 104.28
C THR A 26 -4.14 -19.05 103.65
N LEU A 27 -3.51 -18.08 102.96
CA LEU A 27 -2.08 -17.81 102.66
C LEU A 27 -1.41 -18.46 101.42
N LYS A 28 -0.85 -17.56 100.57
CA LYS A 28 0.10 -17.73 99.43
C LYS A 28 1.39 -18.51 99.82
N PRO A 29 2.35 -18.84 98.91
CA PRO A 29 2.45 -18.68 97.43
C PRO A 29 2.90 -19.97 96.68
N PHE A 30 3.21 -19.81 95.37
CA PHE A 30 4.10 -20.61 94.48
C PHE A 30 3.48 -21.50 93.36
N ARG A 31 3.97 -21.17 92.14
CA ARG A 31 4.17 -21.86 90.84
C ARG A 31 3.60 -23.26 90.53
N GLY A 32 3.33 -23.42 89.23
CA GLY A 32 3.29 -24.69 88.46
C GLY A 32 1.85 -25.09 88.12
N SER A 33 1.39 -24.91 86.87
CA SER A 33 1.49 -25.91 85.77
C SER A 33 0.95 -27.28 86.20
N LEU A 34 0.04 -27.97 85.53
CA LEU A 34 -0.68 -27.83 84.27
C LEU A 34 -1.59 -29.08 84.30
N LEU A 35 -2.89 -28.99 84.00
CA LEU A 35 -3.73 -30.18 83.89
C LEU A 35 -4.60 -30.11 82.63
N THR A 36 -4.23 -30.96 81.68
CA THR A 36 -5.08 -31.56 80.66
C THR A 36 -6.22 -32.33 81.30
N LEU A 37 -7.47 -32.04 80.94
CA LEU A 37 -8.36 -32.92 80.18
C LEU A 37 -9.83 -32.47 80.38
N LEU A 38 -10.42 -31.83 79.37
CA LEU A 38 -11.81 -31.95 78.90
C LEU A 38 -12.07 -30.78 77.93
N PHE A 39 -12.57 -31.05 76.71
CA PHE A 39 -13.64 -30.30 76.04
C PHE A 39 -13.80 -30.84 74.61
N ALA A 40 -14.92 -31.54 74.38
CA ALA A 40 -15.57 -31.59 73.08
C ALA A 40 -16.98 -31.00 73.27
N MET A 41 -17.33 -30.11 72.35
CA MET A 41 -18.54 -29.30 72.21
C MET A 41 -18.63 -27.93 72.92
N THR A 42 -18.83 -26.95 72.02
CA THR A 42 -19.56 -25.69 72.16
C THR A 42 -18.75 -24.43 72.48
N SER A 43 -18.39 -23.70 71.42
CA SER A 43 -18.85 -22.32 71.33
C SER A 43 -20.34 -22.33 70.96
N ILE A 44 -21.21 -22.47 71.97
CA ILE A 44 -22.58 -21.94 71.90
C ILE A 44 -22.45 -20.42 71.99
N PRO A 45 -23.22 -19.66 71.20
CA PRO A 45 -23.19 -18.21 71.22
C PRO A 45 -23.48 -17.69 72.63
N LEU A 46 -22.74 -16.66 73.05
CA LEU A 46 -23.14 -15.86 74.19
C LEU A 46 -24.51 -15.23 73.88
N VAL A 47 -25.58 -15.83 74.40
CA VAL A 47 -26.93 -15.24 74.39
C VAL A 47 -26.98 -14.24 75.54
N GLY A 48 -26.36 -13.09 75.32
CA GLY A 48 -26.87 -11.82 75.82
C GLY A 48 -27.90 -11.34 74.82
N LYS A 49 -29.11 -11.01 75.26
CA LYS A 49 -30.18 -10.45 74.42
C LYS A 49 -29.66 -9.21 73.66
N ILE A 50 -29.38 -9.39 72.38
CA ILE A 50 -29.45 -8.33 71.37
C ILE A 50 -30.51 -8.82 70.39
N SER A 51 -31.63 -8.12 70.37
CA SER A 51 -32.77 -8.38 69.49
C SER A 51 -32.46 -7.81 68.10
N GLY A 52 -32.39 -8.66 67.08
CA GLY A 52 -32.25 -8.25 65.68
C GLY A 52 -31.26 -9.14 64.92
N GLU A 53 -31.80 -10.04 64.10
CA GLU A 53 -31.19 -10.66 62.91
C GLU A 53 -29.65 -10.87 62.90
N LYS A 54 -29.21 -12.07 63.29
CA LYS A 54 -27.87 -12.57 62.96
C LYS A 54 -27.77 -12.80 61.45
N VAL A 55 -27.23 -11.83 60.72
CA VAL A 55 -26.99 -11.99 59.29
C VAL A 55 -25.81 -12.93 59.06
N LEU A 56 -26.09 -13.91 58.22
CA LEU A 56 -25.20 -14.87 57.60
C LEU A 56 -24.08 -14.15 56.84
N ALA A 57 -22.85 -14.16 57.38
CA ALA A 57 -21.66 -13.77 56.62
C ALA A 57 -20.58 -14.87 56.56
N GLN A 58 -20.91 -16.09 57.00
CA GLN A 58 -20.09 -17.28 56.74
C GLN A 58 -21.03 -18.41 56.34
N THR A 59 -21.21 -18.59 55.03
CA THR A 59 -21.74 -19.83 54.46
C THR A 59 -20.87 -21.02 54.91
N PRO A 60 -21.40 -22.26 54.89
CA PRO A 60 -20.61 -23.44 55.23
C PRO A 60 -19.31 -23.46 54.44
N SER A 61 -18.20 -23.63 55.16
CA SER A 61 -16.87 -23.61 54.58
C SER A 61 -16.68 -24.75 53.57
N ASN A 62 -16.37 -24.43 52.31
CA ASN A 62 -16.08 -25.41 51.27
C ASN A 62 -14.58 -25.37 50.95
N CYS A 63 -13.79 -26.15 51.67
CA CYS A 63 -12.40 -26.35 51.32
C CYS A 63 -12.21 -27.56 50.41
N PRO A 64 -11.30 -27.49 49.42
CA PRO A 64 -10.93 -28.65 48.60
C PRO A 64 -10.50 -29.84 49.46
N ALA A 65 -10.74 -31.05 48.98
CA ALA A 65 -10.35 -32.28 49.67
C ALA A 65 -8.85 -32.23 50.05
N GLY A 66 -8.53 -32.57 51.30
CA GLY A 66 -7.16 -32.48 51.85
C GLY A 66 -6.80 -31.14 52.50
N THR A 67 -7.67 -30.14 52.43
CA THR A 67 -7.52 -28.86 53.15
C THR A 67 -8.67 -28.62 54.15
N THR A 68 -8.41 -27.81 55.17
CA THR A 68 -9.40 -27.44 56.19
C THR A 68 -9.48 -25.90 56.31
N PRO A 69 -10.64 -25.34 56.68
CA PRO A 69 -10.81 -23.91 56.91
C PRO A 69 -9.92 -23.44 58.07
N ARG A 70 -9.20 -22.34 57.85
CA ARG A 70 -8.34 -21.69 58.84
C ARG A 70 -8.53 -20.18 58.80
N THR A 71 -8.63 -19.57 59.97
CA THR A 71 -8.80 -18.11 60.11
C THR A 71 -7.44 -17.45 60.25
N LEU A 72 -7.20 -16.40 59.47
CA LEU A 72 -6.07 -15.50 59.67
C LEU A 72 -6.41 -14.57 60.84
N GLU A 73 -5.73 -14.79 61.97
CA GLU A 73 -5.93 -14.00 63.18
C GLU A 73 -5.03 -12.76 63.16
N TRP A 74 -5.63 -11.58 63.37
CA TRP A 74 -4.95 -10.30 63.54
C TRP A 74 -5.30 -9.68 64.91
N THR A 75 -4.41 -8.85 65.46
CA THR A 75 -4.60 -8.24 66.79
C THR A 75 -4.99 -6.76 66.69
N PRO A 76 -5.73 -6.21 67.67
CA PRO A 76 -6.06 -4.79 67.70
C PRO A 76 -4.82 -3.90 67.64
N SER A 77 -4.83 -2.92 66.74
CA SER A 77 -3.70 -2.03 66.51
C SER A 77 -4.12 -0.72 65.83
N ASN A 78 -3.34 0.33 65.98
CA ASN A 78 -3.48 1.56 65.18
C ASN A 78 -2.98 1.35 63.74
N PHE A 79 -3.13 2.35 62.87
CA PHE A 79 -2.75 2.30 61.45
C PHE A 79 -1.34 1.76 61.16
N ALA A 80 -0.32 2.23 61.89
CA ALA A 80 1.06 1.74 61.75
C ALA A 80 1.21 0.25 62.16
N GLY A 81 0.41 -0.20 63.13
CA GLY A 81 0.34 -1.60 63.53
C GLY A 81 -0.35 -2.51 62.50
N ILE A 82 -1.22 -1.98 61.64
CA ILE A 82 -1.90 -2.77 60.61
C ILE A 82 -0.90 -3.21 59.53
N THR A 83 -0.10 -2.27 59.04
CA THR A 83 0.88 -2.52 57.96
C THR A 83 2.12 -3.29 58.41
N SER A 84 2.38 -3.34 59.73
CA SER A 84 3.49 -4.11 60.30
C SER A 84 3.10 -5.51 60.79
N GLN A 85 1.81 -5.79 60.97
CA GLN A 85 1.34 -7.14 61.28
C GLN A 85 1.34 -8.02 60.03
N THR A 86 1.86 -9.25 60.18
CA THR A 86 1.78 -10.30 59.15
C THR A 86 1.01 -11.50 59.70
N PRO A 87 -0.34 -11.47 59.71
CA PRO A 87 -1.14 -12.63 60.12
C PRO A 87 -0.70 -13.86 59.34
N SER A 88 -0.54 -14.98 60.05
CA SER A 88 -0.11 -16.23 59.43
C SER A 88 -0.82 -17.42 60.02
N VAL A 89 -1.12 -18.40 59.16
CA VAL A 89 -1.65 -19.69 59.56
C VAL A 89 -1.13 -20.76 58.60
N ASP A 90 -0.54 -21.83 59.14
CA ASP A 90 0.00 -22.97 58.39
C ASP A 90 0.95 -22.60 57.22
N GLY A 91 1.83 -21.63 57.44
CA GLY A 91 2.83 -21.18 56.46
C GLY A 91 2.30 -20.21 55.40
N ILE A 92 1.00 -19.94 55.40
CA ILE A 92 0.40 -18.86 54.61
C ILE A 92 0.50 -17.57 55.43
N THR A 93 1.15 -16.55 54.89
CA THR A 93 1.24 -15.22 55.49
C THR A 93 0.43 -14.23 54.67
N ALA A 94 -0.25 -13.31 55.35
CA ALA A 94 -0.95 -12.17 54.75
C ALA A 94 -0.30 -10.86 55.20
N SER A 95 -0.20 -9.88 54.29
CA SER A 95 0.25 -8.52 54.60
C SER A 95 -0.74 -7.49 54.08
N PHE A 96 -0.97 -6.43 54.85
CA PHE A 96 -1.83 -5.31 54.47
C PHE A 96 -0.99 -4.12 54.04
N SER A 97 -1.38 -3.50 52.94
CA SER A 97 -0.80 -2.24 52.49
C SER A 97 -1.91 -1.33 51.98
N PHE A 98 -1.69 -0.03 52.10
CA PHE A 98 -2.64 0.98 51.70
C PHE A 98 -2.04 1.84 50.58
N SER A 99 -2.86 2.27 49.64
CA SER A 99 -2.50 3.31 48.68
C SER A 99 -3.61 4.34 48.58
N GLU A 100 -3.24 5.61 48.46
CA GLU A 100 -4.18 6.71 48.27
C GLU A 100 -3.84 7.43 46.96
N SER A 101 -4.85 7.93 46.27
CA SER A 101 -4.63 8.80 45.10
C SER A 101 -4.00 10.15 45.48
N LEU A 102 -4.20 10.61 46.72
CA LEU A 102 -3.63 11.82 47.29
C LEU A 102 -2.98 11.49 48.64
N PRO A 103 -1.67 11.16 48.67
CA PRO A 103 -1.01 10.64 49.87
C PRO A 103 -1.20 11.50 51.12
N GLY A 104 -1.71 10.87 52.19
CA GLY A 104 -1.93 11.52 53.48
C GLY A 104 -3.12 12.47 53.51
N GLN A 105 -3.98 12.41 52.48
CA GLN A 105 -5.16 13.25 52.37
C GLN A 105 -6.47 12.46 52.20
N VAL A 106 -6.40 11.13 52.07
CA VAL A 106 -7.59 10.30 51.85
C VAL A 106 -7.84 9.34 53.00
N ILE A 107 -6.83 8.69 53.57
CA ILE A 107 -7.02 7.80 54.73
C ILE A 107 -6.72 8.60 55.99
N ASP A 108 -7.56 8.45 57.01
CA ASP A 108 -7.26 8.95 58.35
C ASP A 108 -6.39 7.92 59.09
N PRO A 109 -5.08 8.15 59.29
CA PRO A 109 -4.22 7.20 60.00
C PRO A 109 -4.44 7.21 61.53
N THR A 110 -5.15 8.20 62.07
CA THR A 110 -5.45 8.31 63.51
C THR A 110 -6.68 7.49 63.87
N GLU A 111 -7.67 7.44 62.98
CA GLU A 111 -8.90 6.68 63.17
C GLU A 111 -8.87 5.30 62.51
N THR A 112 -8.05 5.08 61.47
CA THR A 112 -7.92 3.73 60.87
C THR A 112 -7.22 2.79 61.84
N LEU A 113 -7.93 1.76 62.30
CA LEU A 113 -7.47 0.86 63.35
C LEU A 113 -8.11 -0.53 63.24
N ILE A 114 -7.45 -1.54 63.80
CA ILE A 114 -8.08 -2.83 64.06
C ILE A 114 -8.69 -2.76 65.46
N SER A 115 -10.01 -2.86 65.52
CA SER A 115 -10.79 -2.65 66.75
C SER A 115 -11.48 -3.95 67.18
N ASN A 116 -11.69 -4.10 68.48
CA ASN A 116 -12.49 -5.19 69.05
C ASN A 116 -13.96 -4.83 69.25
N VAL A 117 -14.40 -3.66 68.77
CA VAL A 117 -15.79 -3.26 68.93
C VAL A 117 -16.69 -4.10 68.03
N ILE A 118 -18.01 -4.05 68.29
CA ILE A 118 -18.97 -4.62 67.36
C ILE A 118 -19.09 -3.66 66.17
N TYR A 119 -18.90 -4.17 64.96
CA TYR A 119 -19.00 -3.41 63.71
C TYR A 119 -19.68 -4.26 62.64
N GLY A 120 -20.62 -3.68 61.87
CA GLY A 120 -21.45 -4.42 60.92
C GLY A 120 -22.18 -5.63 61.56
N GLY A 121 -22.52 -5.57 62.86
CA GLY A 121 -23.15 -6.68 63.59
C GLY A 121 -22.23 -7.87 63.94
N LEU A 122 -20.92 -7.76 63.70
CA LEU A 122 -19.93 -8.78 64.05
C LEU A 122 -19.03 -8.32 65.21
N PRO A 123 -18.62 -9.23 66.13
CA PRO A 123 -17.62 -8.93 67.14
C PRO A 123 -16.19 -9.03 66.58
N GLY A 124 -15.35 -8.04 66.92
CA GLY A 124 -13.96 -7.95 66.43
C GLY A 124 -12.99 -9.07 66.86
N PRO A 125 -11.70 -8.99 66.48
CA PRO A 125 -11.10 -7.83 65.83
C PRO A 125 -11.48 -7.67 64.35
N HIS A 126 -11.84 -6.45 63.95
CA HIS A 126 -12.11 -6.04 62.56
C HIS A 126 -11.20 -4.88 62.18
N LEU A 127 -10.80 -4.79 60.91
CA LEU A 127 -10.10 -3.63 60.39
C LEU A 127 -11.14 -2.56 60.05
N GLU A 128 -11.13 -1.42 60.73
CA GLU A 128 -11.96 -0.26 60.42
C GLU A 128 -11.12 0.71 59.60
N PHE A 129 -11.49 0.87 58.32
CA PHE A 129 -10.80 1.69 57.34
C PHE A 129 -11.48 3.05 57.24
N ASN A 130 -10.85 4.10 57.80
CA ASN A 130 -11.42 5.44 57.85
C ASN A 130 -10.89 6.31 56.70
N ILE A 131 -11.82 6.91 55.96
CA ILE A 131 -11.61 7.71 54.76
C ILE A 131 -12.07 9.14 55.01
N GLY A 132 -11.19 10.11 54.77
CA GLY A 132 -11.34 11.50 55.21
C GLY A 132 -10.19 11.90 56.12
N ILE A 133 -10.06 13.18 56.46
CA ILE A 133 -9.04 13.65 57.41
C ILE A 133 -9.72 14.27 58.62
N GLY A 134 -9.53 13.67 59.79
CA GLY A 134 -9.89 14.23 61.08
C GLY A 134 -8.93 15.36 61.48
N VAL A 135 -9.49 16.54 61.76
CA VAL A 135 -8.68 17.72 62.12
C VAL A 135 -8.59 17.97 63.63
N ASN A 136 -9.31 17.27 64.52
CA ASN A 136 -9.11 17.24 65.99
C ASN A 136 -10.11 16.26 66.67
N GLU A 137 -9.67 15.48 67.68
CA GLU A 137 -10.44 14.42 68.38
C GLU A 137 -11.76 14.83 69.10
N ASN A 138 -12.26 16.07 68.99
CA ASN A 138 -13.42 16.53 69.79
C ASN A 138 -14.44 17.42 69.08
N THR A 139 -14.47 17.47 67.74
CA THR A 139 -15.54 18.16 66.99
C THR A 139 -16.00 17.33 65.80
N LEU A 140 -17.31 17.04 65.73
CA LEU A 140 -18.07 16.30 64.69
C LEU A 140 -18.00 16.89 63.26
N ASN A 141 -16.86 17.45 62.86
CA ASN A 141 -16.61 18.05 61.54
C ASN A 141 -15.27 17.52 60.99
N ASN A 142 -15.16 16.21 60.78
CA ASN A 142 -14.06 15.61 60.04
C ASN A 142 -14.23 15.89 58.54
N LEU A 143 -13.13 16.19 57.84
CA LEU A 143 -13.20 16.58 56.44
C LEU A 143 -13.36 15.34 55.56
N PRO A 144 -14.27 15.37 54.57
CA PRO A 144 -14.42 14.29 53.61
C PRO A 144 -13.15 14.11 52.78
N ALA A 145 -12.95 12.90 52.27
CA ALA A 145 -11.90 12.67 51.27
C ALA A 145 -12.09 13.60 50.05
N PRO A 146 -11.00 14.15 49.46
CA PRO A 146 -11.12 15.02 48.29
C PRO A 146 -11.89 14.36 47.14
N LEU A 147 -12.71 15.13 46.43
CA LEU A 147 -13.48 14.63 45.28
C LEU A 147 -12.57 14.03 44.20
N GLY A 148 -12.96 12.86 43.68
CA GLY A 148 -12.17 12.13 42.69
C GLY A 148 -10.91 11.48 43.26
N SER A 149 -10.68 11.58 44.57
CA SER A 149 -9.68 10.76 45.24
C SER A 149 -10.16 9.33 45.44
N ASN A 150 -9.26 8.42 45.79
CA ASN A 150 -9.59 7.05 46.16
C ASN A 150 -8.54 6.51 47.12
N ALA A 151 -8.93 5.46 47.83
CA ALA A 151 -8.03 4.71 48.69
C ALA A 151 -8.19 3.21 48.44
N THR A 152 -7.09 2.47 48.42
CA THR A 152 -7.09 1.02 48.19
C THR A 152 -6.42 0.31 49.36
N LEU A 153 -7.12 -0.65 49.95
CA LEU A 153 -6.53 -1.67 50.80
C LEU A 153 -6.11 -2.87 49.94
N ILE A 154 -4.82 -3.17 49.94
CA ILE A 154 -4.22 -4.31 49.23
C ILE A 154 -3.80 -5.37 50.25
N ILE A 155 -4.34 -6.58 50.06
CA ILE A 155 -4.04 -7.78 50.85
C ILE A 155 -3.20 -8.70 49.97
N ASN A 156 -1.96 -9.00 50.38
CA ASN A 156 -1.09 -9.95 49.67
C ASN A 156 -0.91 -11.24 50.47
N PHE A 157 -0.93 -12.38 49.79
CA PHE A 157 -0.57 -13.69 50.32
C PHE A 157 0.76 -14.15 49.72
N ASN A 158 1.60 -14.81 50.52
CA ASN A 158 2.91 -15.32 50.07
C ASN A 158 2.82 -16.48 49.05
N GLN A 159 1.64 -17.06 48.88
CA GLN A 159 1.34 -18.11 47.90
C GLN A 159 -0.15 -18.05 47.52
N PRO A 160 -0.60 -18.69 46.41
CA PRO A 160 -2.01 -18.71 46.04
C PRO A 160 -2.87 -19.39 47.12
N VAL A 161 -3.98 -18.74 47.52
CA VAL A 161 -4.90 -19.26 48.54
C VAL A 161 -6.34 -19.32 48.02
N THR A 162 -7.07 -20.36 48.42
CA THR A 162 -8.53 -20.40 48.24
C THR A 162 -9.18 -19.88 49.52
N LEU A 163 -10.12 -18.93 49.40
CA LEU A 163 -10.89 -18.47 50.55
C LEU A 163 -11.85 -19.58 51.01
N ALA A 164 -11.82 -19.93 52.29
CA ALA A 164 -12.71 -20.95 52.87
C ALA A 164 -14.14 -20.44 53.04
N SER A 165 -14.31 -19.12 53.11
CA SER A 165 -15.59 -18.42 53.08
C SER A 165 -15.42 -17.09 52.32
N PRO A 166 -16.50 -16.49 51.77
CA PRO A 166 -16.43 -15.16 51.17
C PRO A 166 -15.79 -14.13 52.12
N LEU A 167 -15.05 -13.19 51.55
CA LEU A 167 -14.53 -12.02 52.26
C LEU A 167 -15.70 -11.11 52.65
N THR A 168 -15.80 -10.68 53.90
CA THR A 168 -16.93 -9.84 54.35
C THR A 168 -16.47 -8.41 54.59
N LEU A 169 -17.02 -7.50 53.78
CA LEU A 169 -16.95 -6.05 53.99
C LEU A 169 -18.12 -5.62 54.87
N LEU A 170 -17.85 -4.75 55.83
CA LEU A 170 -18.79 -4.31 56.85
C LEU A 170 -19.16 -2.85 56.61
N ASP A 171 -20.46 -2.56 56.70
CA ASP A 171 -21.01 -1.21 56.71
C ASP A 171 -20.69 -0.36 55.46
N VAL A 172 -21.01 -0.87 54.26
CA VAL A 172 -20.91 -0.12 53.00
C VAL A 172 -22.23 0.64 52.80
N ASP A 173 -22.41 1.79 53.45
CA ASP A 173 -23.71 2.48 53.47
C ASP A 173 -23.70 3.90 52.88
N ARG A 174 -24.80 4.64 53.05
CA ARG A 174 -24.97 5.99 52.52
C ARG A 174 -25.32 6.96 53.64
N ASN A 175 -24.37 7.66 54.26
CA ASN A 175 -24.70 8.50 55.40
C ASN A 175 -25.53 9.76 54.99
N THR A 176 -26.67 10.00 55.65
CA THR A 176 -27.46 11.26 55.56
C THR A 176 -27.96 11.57 56.98
N ILE A 177 -27.49 12.66 57.60
CA ILE A 177 -27.96 13.08 58.93
C ILE A 177 -29.42 13.59 58.83
N THR A 178 -30.24 13.21 59.81
CA THR A 178 -31.69 13.43 59.92
C THR A 178 -32.11 14.91 60.05
N SER A 179 -31.95 15.69 58.98
CA SER A 179 -32.68 16.95 58.75
C SER A 179 -32.88 17.17 57.24
N PRO A 180 -34.05 17.67 56.77
CA PRO A 180 -34.48 17.58 55.37
C PRO A 180 -33.88 18.66 54.45
N THR A 181 -32.59 18.95 54.58
CA THR A 181 -31.85 19.84 53.67
C THR A 181 -30.60 19.12 53.17
N ASP A 182 -30.81 18.36 52.09
CA ASP A 182 -29.89 17.93 51.03
C ASP A 182 -28.41 17.78 51.38
N VAL A 183 -28.05 16.65 51.99
CA VAL A 183 -26.72 16.05 51.76
C VAL A 183 -26.77 14.52 51.80
N THR A 184 -26.29 13.88 50.73
CA THR A 184 -26.24 12.42 50.53
C THR A 184 -24.80 11.98 50.25
N PHE A 185 -24.25 11.05 51.05
CA PHE A 185 -22.89 10.50 50.88
C PHE A 185 -22.95 9.06 50.40
N GLN A 186 -22.28 8.68 49.31
CA GLN A 186 -22.28 7.28 48.86
C GLN A 186 -20.91 6.64 49.04
N ASP A 187 -20.87 5.52 49.75
CA ASP A 187 -19.72 4.62 49.72
C ASP A 187 -19.77 3.74 48.48
N ARG A 188 -18.77 3.87 47.61
CA ARG A 188 -18.54 2.97 46.48
C ARG A 188 -17.31 2.12 46.74
N VAL A 189 -17.49 0.81 46.82
CA VAL A 189 -16.42 -0.15 47.04
C VAL A 189 -16.31 -1.11 45.86
N THR A 190 -15.13 -1.21 45.28
CA THR A 190 -14.81 -2.17 44.22
C THR A 190 -13.83 -3.21 44.74
N VAL A 191 -14.15 -4.50 44.60
CA VAL A 191 -13.25 -5.59 44.99
C VAL A 191 -12.66 -6.26 43.75
N THR A 192 -11.34 -6.36 43.66
CA THR A 192 -10.63 -7.10 42.61
C THR A 192 -9.67 -8.11 43.22
N ALA A 193 -9.38 -9.20 42.50
CA ALA A 193 -8.48 -10.23 42.96
C ALA A 193 -7.56 -10.72 41.84
N PHE A 194 -6.37 -11.20 42.21
CA PHE A 194 -5.35 -11.67 41.29
C PHE A 194 -4.67 -12.94 41.81
N ASN A 195 -4.24 -13.81 40.90
CA ASN A 195 -3.30 -14.91 41.15
C ASN A 195 -2.02 -14.65 40.35
N GLY A 196 -0.95 -14.27 41.04
CA GLY A 196 0.19 -13.59 40.42
C GLY A 196 -0.27 -12.29 39.75
N ASN A 197 -0.04 -12.18 38.44
CA ASN A 197 -0.50 -11.05 37.63
C ASN A 197 -1.83 -11.32 36.91
N THR A 198 -2.43 -12.50 37.08
CA THR A 198 -3.65 -12.91 36.37
C THR A 198 -4.90 -12.48 37.15
N PRO A 199 -5.84 -11.71 36.56
CA PRO A 199 -7.09 -11.34 37.22
C PRO A 199 -7.96 -12.56 37.54
N VAL A 200 -8.53 -12.59 38.74
CA VAL A 200 -9.50 -13.59 39.20
C VAL A 200 -10.85 -12.90 39.36
N GLY A 201 -11.89 -13.39 38.68
CA GLY A 201 -13.21 -12.78 38.74
C GLY A 201 -13.77 -12.80 40.17
N VAL A 202 -14.40 -11.71 40.62
CA VAL A 202 -14.99 -11.56 41.95
C VAL A 202 -16.48 -11.30 41.82
N THR A 203 -17.29 -12.07 42.54
CA THR A 203 -18.74 -11.87 42.65
C THR A 203 -19.06 -11.30 44.04
N LEU A 204 -19.76 -10.15 44.07
CA LEU A 204 -20.27 -9.59 45.32
C LEU A 204 -21.73 -10.00 45.58
N ALA A 205 -22.13 -10.05 46.84
CA ALA A 205 -23.53 -10.19 47.25
C ALA A 205 -23.82 -9.35 48.49
N ALA A 206 -24.88 -8.53 48.41
CA ALA A 206 -25.40 -7.72 49.51
C ALA A 206 -25.93 -8.61 50.65
N LEU A 207 -25.65 -8.24 51.89
CA LEU A 207 -26.05 -8.98 53.08
C LEU A 207 -27.12 -8.22 53.89
N GLY A 208 -27.90 -8.96 54.68
CA GLY A 208 -29.00 -8.45 55.52
C GLY A 208 -30.37 -8.44 54.85
N ASN A 209 -31.43 -8.19 55.63
CA ASN A 209 -32.82 -8.32 55.18
C ASN A 209 -33.74 -7.21 55.73
N PRO A 210 -34.21 -6.25 54.90
CA PRO A 210 -33.76 -6.00 53.53
C PRO A 210 -32.32 -5.45 53.49
N PRO A 211 -31.53 -5.74 52.44
CA PRO A 211 -30.19 -5.17 52.30
C PRO A 211 -30.25 -3.68 51.91
N PHE A 212 -29.34 -2.90 52.47
CA PHE A 212 -29.14 -1.47 52.20
C PHE A 212 -27.96 -1.19 51.25
N THR A 213 -27.41 -2.23 50.62
CA THR A 213 -26.34 -2.16 49.61
C THR A 213 -26.83 -2.63 48.23
N ARG A 214 -26.46 -1.90 47.18
CA ARG A 214 -26.68 -2.28 45.78
C ARG A 214 -25.40 -2.88 45.25
N VAL A 215 -25.48 -4.08 44.70
CA VAL A 215 -24.33 -4.75 44.10
C VAL A 215 -24.52 -4.86 42.59
N THR A 216 -23.50 -4.46 41.84
CA THR A 216 -23.38 -4.67 40.39
C THR A 216 -22.00 -5.24 40.08
N GLY A 217 -21.93 -6.52 39.71
CA GLY A 217 -20.68 -7.21 39.43
C GLY A 217 -19.78 -7.29 40.67
N ASN A 218 -18.60 -6.65 40.60
CA ASN A 218 -17.63 -6.56 41.67
C ASN A 218 -17.65 -5.22 42.42
N VAL A 219 -18.70 -4.42 42.24
CA VAL A 219 -18.90 -3.09 42.85
C VAL A 219 -20.11 -3.11 43.77
N ALA A 220 -19.96 -2.60 44.98
CA ALA A 220 -21.02 -2.33 45.93
C ALA A 220 -21.20 -0.81 46.14
N VAL A 221 -22.45 -0.36 46.24
CA VAL A 221 -22.84 1.04 46.48
C VAL A 221 -23.90 1.10 47.56
N GLY A 222 -23.72 1.94 48.60
CA GLY A 222 -24.70 2.16 49.65
C GLY A 222 -26.01 2.81 49.16
N ILE A 223 -27.16 2.37 49.70
CA ILE A 223 -28.51 2.81 49.27
C ILE A 223 -29.22 3.70 50.32
N VAL A 224 -29.07 3.46 51.63
CA VAL A 224 -29.80 4.16 52.73
C VAL A 224 -28.90 4.38 53.96
N ALA A 225 -29.24 5.34 54.82
CA ALA A 225 -28.39 5.85 55.91
C ALA A 225 -28.31 5.05 57.20
N ASN A 226 -27.10 5.11 57.79
CA ASN A 226 -26.73 4.77 59.16
C ASN A 226 -27.32 3.45 59.63
N SER A 227 -26.75 2.37 59.13
CA SER A 227 -26.87 1.10 59.84
C SER A 227 -26.15 1.25 61.18
N PRO A 228 -26.81 1.07 62.33
CA PRO A 228 -26.12 1.00 63.61
C PRO A 228 -24.96 -0.01 63.53
N ARG A 229 -23.82 0.26 64.20
CA ARG A 229 -22.64 -0.63 64.16
C ARG A 229 -22.94 -2.10 64.54
N ASP A 230 -24.06 -2.37 65.21
CA ASP A 230 -24.55 -3.71 65.55
C ASP A 230 -25.49 -4.35 64.49
N GLN A 231 -25.78 -3.69 63.38
CA GLN A 231 -26.56 -4.20 62.26
C GLN A 231 -25.70 -4.54 61.04
N SER A 232 -26.23 -5.39 60.17
CA SER A 232 -25.49 -6.05 59.07
C SER A 232 -26.16 -5.90 57.71
N ASN A 233 -27.23 -5.10 57.65
CA ASN A 233 -27.97 -4.68 56.46
C ASN A 233 -27.12 -3.85 55.48
N ALA A 234 -25.98 -3.31 55.89
CA ALA A 234 -25.02 -2.65 55.00
C ALA A 234 -23.80 -3.50 54.63
N ASN A 235 -23.73 -4.77 55.06
CA ASN A 235 -22.56 -5.60 54.77
C ASN A 235 -22.59 -6.17 53.33
N VAL A 236 -21.42 -6.54 52.82
CA VAL A 236 -21.25 -7.17 51.50
C VAL A 236 -20.31 -8.35 51.61
N SER A 237 -20.66 -9.48 50.98
CA SER A 237 -19.76 -10.62 50.81
C SER A 237 -19.10 -10.59 49.43
N ALA A 238 -17.81 -10.93 49.35
CA ALA A 238 -17.03 -10.99 48.13
C ALA A 238 -16.42 -12.39 47.93
N THR A 239 -16.71 -13.01 46.79
CA THR A 239 -16.26 -14.38 46.47
C THR A 239 -15.40 -14.36 45.20
N PRO A 240 -14.08 -14.57 45.30
CA PRO A 240 -13.23 -14.85 44.15
C PRO A 240 -13.59 -16.21 43.52
N SER A 241 -13.51 -16.29 42.20
CA SER A 241 -13.82 -17.48 41.39
C SER A 241 -12.75 -18.57 41.43
N GLY A 242 -11.58 -18.30 42.00
CA GLY A 242 -10.45 -19.23 42.09
C GLY A 242 -9.42 -18.79 43.15
N PRO A 243 -8.27 -19.49 43.24
CA PRO A 243 -7.19 -19.14 44.16
C PRO A 243 -6.63 -17.73 43.89
N VAL A 244 -6.24 -17.01 44.94
CA VAL A 244 -5.77 -15.63 44.86
C VAL A 244 -4.45 -15.46 45.62
N THR A 245 -3.53 -14.66 45.09
CA THR A 245 -2.35 -14.16 45.81
C THR A 245 -2.53 -12.72 46.25
N GLN A 246 -3.50 -11.99 45.68
CA GLN A 246 -3.76 -10.59 46.02
C GLN A 246 -5.25 -10.27 45.94
N ILE A 247 -5.76 -9.49 46.90
CA ILE A 247 -7.09 -8.89 46.87
C ILE A 247 -6.93 -7.38 47.05
N ARG A 248 -7.62 -6.57 46.24
CA ARG A 248 -7.66 -5.11 46.34
C ARG A 248 -9.10 -4.68 46.62
N ILE A 249 -9.26 -3.87 47.66
CA ILE A 249 -10.52 -3.23 48.04
C ILE A 249 -10.32 -1.74 47.77
N LEU A 250 -10.87 -1.26 46.67
CA LEU A 250 -10.83 0.13 46.24
C LEU A 250 -12.06 0.85 46.77
N TYR A 251 -11.85 1.89 47.57
CA TYR A 251 -12.85 2.86 47.98
C TYR A 251 -12.79 4.10 47.08
N GLU A 252 -13.95 4.54 46.63
CA GLU A 252 -14.13 5.78 45.89
C GLU A 252 -15.25 6.60 46.54
N PRO A 253 -15.01 7.88 46.88
CA PRO A 253 -16.07 8.79 47.31
C PRO A 253 -17.09 8.96 46.18
N GLY A 254 -18.35 8.59 46.40
CA GLY A 254 -19.38 8.68 45.37
C GLY A 254 -19.85 10.12 45.11
N THR A 255 -19.96 10.50 43.83
CA THR A 255 -20.38 11.86 43.40
C THR A 255 -21.79 11.91 42.79
N GLU A 256 -22.53 10.79 42.80
CA GLU A 256 -23.80 10.62 42.08
C GLU A 256 -24.91 11.60 42.56
N PHE A 257 -24.78 12.15 43.79
CA PHE A 257 -25.77 13.06 44.39
C PHE A 257 -25.15 14.24 45.18
N GLY A 258 -23.90 14.61 44.91
CA GLY A 258 -23.23 15.76 45.54
C GLY A 258 -21.82 15.45 46.06
N ASN A 259 -21.21 16.43 46.73
CA ASN A 259 -19.89 16.27 47.34
C ASN A 259 -19.98 15.57 48.70
N PRO A 260 -19.04 14.66 49.05
CA PRO A 260 -18.93 14.14 50.41
C PRO A 260 -18.68 15.29 51.39
N LEU A 261 -19.26 15.25 52.60
CA LEU A 261 -19.13 16.32 53.61
C LEU A 261 -18.65 15.82 54.98
N GLN A 262 -18.39 14.53 55.15
CA GLN A 262 -17.81 13.93 56.35
C GLN A 262 -16.88 12.78 55.96
N ASP A 263 -16.13 12.24 56.90
CA ASP A 263 -15.37 11.00 56.74
C ASP A 263 -16.27 9.76 56.77
N GLU A 264 -15.78 8.67 56.17
CA GLU A 264 -16.48 7.41 55.97
C GLU A 264 -15.65 6.22 56.48
N THR A 265 -16.32 5.23 57.09
CA THR A 265 -15.64 4.04 57.65
C THR A 265 -16.11 2.78 56.94
N ILE A 266 -15.19 1.98 56.41
CA ILE A 266 -15.48 0.63 55.89
C ILE A 266 -14.77 -0.42 56.72
N GLY A 267 -15.53 -1.40 57.23
CA GLY A 267 -14.95 -2.48 58.00
C GLY A 267 -14.56 -3.69 57.15
N LEU A 268 -13.55 -4.44 57.58
CA LEU A 268 -13.19 -5.75 57.03
C LEU A 268 -13.15 -6.80 58.15
N ALA A 269 -13.92 -7.88 57.96
CA ALA A 269 -13.92 -9.03 58.86
C ALA A 269 -12.69 -9.93 58.69
N ARG A 270 -12.44 -10.81 59.68
CA ARG A 270 -11.37 -11.81 59.62
C ARG A 270 -11.47 -12.69 58.37
N ILE A 271 -10.31 -13.02 57.79
CA ILE A 271 -10.21 -13.77 56.53
C ILE A 271 -10.09 -15.27 56.85
N ASN A 272 -10.94 -16.10 56.24
CA ASN A 272 -10.82 -17.56 56.30
C ASN A 272 -10.27 -18.12 55.00
N ILE A 273 -9.26 -18.97 55.07
CA ILE A 273 -8.57 -19.62 53.95
C ILE A 273 -8.55 -21.14 54.08
N CYS A 274 -8.37 -21.84 52.97
CA CYS A 274 -8.17 -23.29 52.97
C CYS A 274 -6.67 -23.62 53.05
N ALA A 275 -6.27 -24.30 54.11
CA ALA A 275 -4.89 -24.74 54.31
C ALA A 275 -4.82 -26.25 54.57
N ALA A 276 -3.73 -26.89 54.15
CA ALA A 276 -3.51 -28.32 54.37
C ALA A 276 -3.51 -28.65 55.87
N ALA A 277 -4.12 -29.78 56.24
CA ALA A 277 -4.08 -30.25 57.62
C ALA A 277 -2.61 -30.51 58.03
N PRO A 278 -2.16 -30.07 59.22
CA PRO A 278 -0.79 -30.31 59.67
C PRO A 278 -0.47 -31.82 59.65
N GLY A 279 0.54 -32.23 58.87
CA GLY A 279 1.07 -33.60 58.82
C GLY A 279 0.64 -34.49 57.65
N THR A 280 0.00 -33.97 56.60
CA THR A 280 -0.44 -34.79 55.44
C THR A 280 0.38 -34.65 54.16
N THR A 281 1.38 -33.76 54.12
CA THR A 281 2.19 -33.50 52.92
C THR A 281 3.47 -34.33 52.89
N GLY A 282 3.86 -34.81 51.71
CA GLY A 282 5.05 -35.60 51.46
C GLY A 282 6.16 -34.85 50.69
N THR A 283 7.22 -35.57 50.33
CA THR A 283 8.38 -35.10 49.55
C THR A 283 8.66 -36.06 48.38
N ILE A 284 9.06 -35.54 47.22
CA ILE A 284 9.58 -36.32 46.08
C ILE A 284 10.99 -35.83 45.76
N GLY A 285 11.96 -36.72 45.60
CA GLY A 285 13.32 -36.38 45.23
C GLY A 285 14.17 -37.62 44.97
N ASP A 286 15.45 -37.38 44.67
CA ASP A 286 16.61 -38.25 44.87
C ASP A 286 17.79 -37.54 44.19
N THR A 287 18.34 -38.12 43.11
CA THR A 287 19.62 -37.71 42.53
C THR A 287 19.58 -37.72 41.01
N VAL A 288 20.17 -36.69 40.38
CA VAL A 288 20.61 -36.73 38.98
C VAL A 288 22.09 -37.11 38.98
N TYR A 289 22.50 -38.15 38.27
CA TYR A 289 23.86 -38.71 38.37
C TYR A 289 24.48 -39.07 37.02
N ASN A 290 25.82 -39.14 37.02
CA ASN A 290 26.61 -39.59 35.90
C ASN A 290 26.66 -41.12 35.89
N ASP A 291 25.78 -41.72 35.11
CA ASP A 291 25.70 -43.16 34.87
C ASP A 291 26.87 -43.59 33.96
N THR A 292 27.97 -43.95 34.61
CA THR A 292 29.27 -44.11 33.97
C THR A 292 29.35 -45.45 33.23
N ASN A 293 28.53 -46.42 33.60
CA ASN A 293 28.47 -47.75 32.99
C ASN A 293 27.20 -47.98 32.13
N GLY A 294 26.27 -47.03 32.14
CA GLY A 294 25.06 -47.05 31.32
C GLY A 294 24.00 -48.05 31.80
N ASN A 295 24.00 -48.43 33.08
CA ASN A 295 23.12 -49.48 33.61
C ASN A 295 21.78 -48.96 34.15
N SER A 296 21.54 -47.65 34.09
CA SER A 296 20.33 -46.97 34.56
C SER A 296 20.10 -47.06 36.09
N THR A 297 21.14 -47.29 36.89
CA THR A 297 21.08 -47.32 38.35
C THR A 297 22.28 -46.63 38.96
N GLN A 298 22.09 -45.79 39.98
CA GLN A 298 23.21 -45.08 40.60
C GLN A 298 24.11 -46.02 41.41
N ASP A 299 25.31 -46.29 40.89
CA ASP A 299 26.34 -47.05 41.59
C ASP A 299 27.17 -46.17 42.54
N ALA A 300 27.84 -46.80 43.52
CA ALA A 300 28.58 -46.07 44.58
C ALA A 300 29.71 -45.14 44.10
N ASN A 301 30.17 -45.29 42.85
CA ASN A 301 31.23 -44.49 42.24
C ASN A 301 30.70 -43.46 41.23
N GLU A 302 29.39 -43.32 41.10
CA GLU A 302 28.76 -42.47 40.10
C GLU A 302 28.41 -41.11 40.71
N PRO A 303 29.12 -40.04 40.33
CA PRO A 303 28.94 -38.74 40.93
C PRO A 303 27.60 -38.12 40.51
N GLY A 304 26.97 -37.39 41.43
CA GLY A 304 25.81 -36.58 41.11
C GLY A 304 26.16 -35.38 40.21
N ILE A 305 25.19 -34.94 39.42
CA ILE A 305 25.30 -33.82 38.48
C ILE A 305 24.53 -32.62 39.03
N GLY A 306 25.26 -31.61 39.48
CA GLY A 306 24.68 -30.39 40.06
C GLY A 306 24.21 -29.36 39.03
N GLY A 307 23.30 -28.47 39.45
CA GLY A 307 22.81 -27.37 38.61
C GLY A 307 21.77 -27.77 37.56
N ILE A 308 21.21 -28.98 37.63
CA ILE A 308 20.22 -29.49 36.67
C ILE A 308 18.82 -29.08 37.12
N ASN A 309 18.06 -28.47 36.22
CA ASN A 309 16.68 -28.05 36.49
C ASN A 309 15.70 -29.20 36.30
N LEU A 310 14.82 -29.40 37.27
CA LEU A 310 13.74 -30.36 37.23
C LEU A 310 12.39 -29.66 37.33
N ASN A 311 11.44 -30.15 36.54
CA ASN A 311 10.04 -29.75 36.57
C ASN A 311 9.21 -30.90 37.14
N LEU A 312 8.34 -30.58 38.08
CA LEU A 312 7.32 -31.48 38.61
C LEU A 312 5.93 -30.97 38.23
N THR A 313 5.11 -31.86 37.71
CA THR A 313 3.68 -31.64 37.45
C THR A 313 2.87 -32.63 38.28
N GLY A 314 2.04 -32.15 39.19
CA GLY A 314 1.07 -32.95 39.93
C GLY A 314 -0.30 -32.86 39.27
N ALA A 315 -0.99 -33.99 39.11
CA ALA A 315 -2.27 -34.14 38.40
C ALA A 315 -3.50 -33.54 39.12
N GLY A 316 -3.29 -32.62 40.06
CA GLY A 316 -4.35 -31.98 40.83
C GLY A 316 -5.31 -32.93 41.58
N PRO A 317 -6.40 -32.40 42.13
CA PRO A 317 -7.49 -33.18 42.73
C PRO A 317 -8.24 -34.10 41.76
N ASP A 318 -8.28 -33.80 40.46
CA ASP A 318 -9.01 -34.62 39.49
C ASP A 318 -8.25 -35.91 39.08
N GLY A 319 -6.95 -35.97 39.38
CA GLY A 319 -6.07 -37.10 39.13
C GLY A 319 -5.59 -37.24 37.69
N ASN A 320 -5.87 -36.27 36.82
CA ASN A 320 -5.48 -36.24 35.42
C ASN A 320 -4.44 -35.15 35.18
N PHE A 321 -3.47 -35.41 34.30
CA PHE A 321 -2.50 -34.38 33.90
C PHE A 321 -3.06 -33.52 32.76
N GLY A 322 -2.69 -32.25 32.71
CA GLY A 322 -3.04 -31.31 31.64
C GLY A 322 -4.32 -30.51 31.90
N THR A 323 -4.83 -30.52 33.12
CA THR A 323 -6.03 -29.78 33.56
C THR A 323 -5.66 -28.53 34.36
N ALA A 324 -6.65 -27.64 34.57
CA ALA A 324 -6.41 -26.34 35.21
C ALA A 324 -6.01 -26.42 36.70
N ASP A 325 -6.16 -27.59 37.30
CA ASP A 325 -5.82 -27.89 38.69
C ASP A 325 -4.42 -28.52 38.88
N ASP A 326 -3.65 -28.67 37.79
CA ASP A 326 -2.28 -29.17 37.85
C ASP A 326 -1.38 -28.30 38.74
N ILE A 327 -0.62 -28.98 39.60
CA ILE A 327 0.39 -28.34 40.47
C ILE A 327 1.73 -28.37 39.73
N THR A 328 2.28 -27.22 39.38
CA THR A 328 3.63 -27.14 38.79
C THR A 328 4.64 -26.66 39.81
N ARG A 329 5.82 -27.29 39.84
CA ARG A 329 6.97 -26.87 40.65
C ARG A 329 8.26 -27.06 39.89
N THR A 330 9.25 -26.25 40.22
CA THR A 330 10.61 -26.41 39.72
C THR A 330 11.59 -26.48 40.88
N THR A 331 12.69 -27.19 40.66
CA THR A 331 13.82 -27.22 41.59
C THR A 331 15.11 -27.44 40.79
N THR A 332 16.25 -27.28 41.43
CA THR A 332 17.56 -27.48 40.82
C THR A 332 18.37 -28.42 41.70
N THR A 333 19.15 -29.32 41.10
CA THR A 333 20.04 -30.20 41.86
C THR A 333 21.14 -29.41 42.58
N ASP A 334 21.47 -29.84 43.79
CA ASP A 334 22.64 -29.33 44.53
C ASP A 334 23.97 -29.83 43.92
N GLY A 335 25.10 -29.41 44.49
CA GLY A 335 26.43 -29.80 44.00
C GLY A 335 26.72 -31.31 44.02
N ASN A 336 25.91 -32.12 44.71
CA ASN A 336 25.99 -33.58 44.76
C ASN A 336 24.89 -34.24 43.91
N GLY A 337 24.21 -33.48 43.04
CA GLY A 337 23.15 -33.96 42.17
C GLY A 337 21.80 -34.17 42.85
N ARG A 338 21.65 -33.83 44.14
CA ARG A 338 20.41 -34.11 44.88
C ARG A 338 19.35 -33.06 44.65
N TYR A 339 18.09 -33.48 44.55
CA TYR A 339 16.95 -32.57 44.46
C TYR A 339 15.79 -33.03 45.34
N SER A 340 14.91 -32.10 45.73
CA SER A 340 13.69 -32.42 46.46
C SER A 340 12.58 -31.41 46.20
N PHE A 341 11.36 -31.92 46.04
CA PHE A 341 10.10 -31.20 46.07
C PHE A 341 9.39 -31.50 47.39
N ALA A 342 9.38 -30.55 48.32
CA ALA A 342 8.81 -30.74 49.66
C ALA A 342 7.35 -30.25 49.77
N GLN A 343 6.61 -30.69 50.79
CA GLN A 343 5.24 -30.22 51.06
C GLN A 343 4.26 -30.45 49.89
N LEU A 344 4.33 -31.64 49.31
CA LEU A 344 3.44 -32.08 48.23
C LEU A 344 2.20 -32.80 48.82
N PRO A 345 0.97 -32.43 48.43
CA PRO A 345 -0.21 -33.23 48.76
C PRO A 345 -0.09 -34.68 48.23
N PRO A 346 -0.78 -35.66 48.84
CA PRO A 346 -0.85 -36.99 48.26
C PRO A 346 -1.51 -36.95 46.86
N GLY A 347 -0.97 -37.68 45.90
CA GLY A 347 -1.45 -37.68 44.51
C GLY A 347 -0.43 -38.15 43.47
N ASN A 348 -0.82 -38.09 42.19
CA ASN A 348 0.03 -38.48 41.08
C ASN A 348 0.91 -37.31 40.61
N TYR A 349 2.19 -37.58 40.40
CA TYR A 349 3.19 -36.61 39.98
C TYR A 349 4.01 -37.11 38.79
N ARG A 350 4.44 -36.19 37.94
CA ARG A 350 5.43 -36.41 36.88
C ARG A 350 6.65 -35.55 37.14
N VAL A 351 7.83 -36.14 37.10
CA VAL A 351 9.10 -35.43 37.22
C VAL A 351 9.86 -35.53 35.89
N VAL A 352 10.37 -34.39 35.42
CA VAL A 352 11.13 -34.27 34.17
C VAL A 352 12.37 -33.45 34.44
N VAL A 353 13.51 -33.94 33.94
CA VAL A 353 14.71 -33.11 33.78
C VAL A 353 14.45 -32.13 32.63
N ALA A 354 14.28 -30.86 32.96
CA ALA A 354 13.90 -29.83 32.00
C ALA A 354 15.03 -29.55 30.99
N ASN A 355 16.27 -29.56 31.47
CA ASN A 355 17.48 -29.36 30.67
C ASN A 355 18.47 -30.49 30.96
N PRO A 356 18.61 -31.49 30.06
CA PRO A 356 19.63 -32.54 30.20
C PRO A 356 21.05 -31.96 30.32
N PRO A 357 21.97 -32.61 31.06
CA PRO A 357 23.38 -32.23 31.10
C PRO A 357 24.00 -32.25 29.69
N THR A 358 24.70 -31.17 29.31
CA THR A 358 25.34 -31.07 27.99
C THR A 358 26.45 -32.11 27.82
N GLY A 359 26.47 -32.81 26.68
CA GLY A 359 27.46 -33.86 26.42
C GLY A 359 27.15 -35.19 27.11
N PHE A 360 25.94 -35.38 27.62
CA PHE A 360 25.46 -36.65 28.15
C PHE A 360 24.20 -37.13 27.42
N ASN A 361 24.00 -38.44 27.39
CA ASN A 361 22.78 -39.09 26.93
C ASN A 361 22.01 -39.62 28.15
N PRO A 362 20.67 -39.48 28.20
CA PRO A 362 19.88 -40.07 29.27
C PRO A 362 19.95 -41.60 29.20
N THR A 363 20.19 -42.25 30.34
CA THR A 363 20.16 -43.72 30.45
C THR A 363 18.82 -44.23 30.97
N GLN A 364 17.95 -43.33 31.42
CA GLN A 364 16.55 -43.59 31.81
C GLN A 364 15.60 -42.74 30.96
N ARG A 365 14.33 -43.14 30.87
CA ARG A 365 13.32 -42.47 30.02
C ARG A 365 12.43 -41.51 30.84
N PRO A 366 12.70 -40.18 30.87
CA PRO A 366 11.76 -39.20 31.42
C PRO A 366 10.51 -39.06 30.52
N PRO A 367 9.35 -38.60 31.05
CA PRO A 367 9.05 -38.28 32.45
C PRO A 367 8.95 -39.53 33.33
N GLU A 368 9.36 -39.42 34.59
CA GLU A 368 9.03 -40.42 35.60
C GLU A 368 7.69 -40.08 36.26
N THR A 369 6.77 -41.04 36.34
CA THR A 369 5.45 -40.85 36.97
C THR A 369 5.37 -41.63 38.28
N VAL A 370 5.03 -40.94 39.36
CA VAL A 370 4.97 -41.51 40.71
C VAL A 370 3.67 -41.16 41.42
N ASN A 371 3.26 -41.98 42.38
CA ASN A 371 2.12 -41.70 43.26
C ASN A 371 2.64 -41.48 44.68
N LEU A 372 2.38 -40.30 45.24
CA LEU A 372 2.81 -39.90 46.57
C LEU A 372 1.69 -40.15 47.59
N ALA A 373 1.96 -40.94 48.62
CA ALA A 373 1.06 -41.14 49.74
C ALA A 373 1.16 -40.00 50.78
N ALA A 374 0.14 -39.86 51.63
CA ALA A 374 0.09 -38.79 52.62
C ALA A 374 1.28 -38.90 53.59
N GLY A 375 2.05 -37.81 53.74
CA GLY A 375 3.23 -37.78 54.60
C GLY A 375 4.44 -38.59 54.11
N GLN A 376 4.40 -39.16 52.89
CA GLN A 376 5.48 -39.99 52.37
C GLN A 376 6.71 -39.16 51.98
N ASN A 377 7.91 -39.65 52.30
CA ASN A 377 9.13 -39.23 51.64
C ASN A 377 9.47 -40.24 50.54
N LEU A 378 9.39 -39.82 49.28
CA LEU A 378 9.73 -40.64 48.11
C LEU A 378 11.07 -40.15 47.57
N ASP A 379 12.14 -40.79 48.02
CA ASP A 379 13.55 -40.49 47.70
C ASP A 379 14.15 -41.51 46.73
N THR A 380 13.39 -41.88 45.68
CA THR A 380 13.74 -42.94 44.72
C THR A 380 13.57 -42.52 43.26
N VAL A 381 13.31 -41.23 43.02
CA VAL A 381 13.06 -40.70 41.67
C VAL A 381 14.39 -40.18 41.13
N ASP A 382 15.15 -41.05 40.48
CA ASP A 382 16.52 -40.79 40.03
C ASP A 382 16.58 -40.50 38.52
N PHE A 383 17.65 -39.84 38.07
CA PHE A 383 17.89 -39.58 36.64
C PHE A 383 19.36 -39.82 36.26
N GLY A 384 19.62 -40.95 35.61
CA GLY A 384 20.95 -41.31 35.09
C GLY A 384 21.27 -40.70 33.73
N PHE A 385 22.52 -40.24 33.57
CA PHE A 385 23.06 -39.68 32.33
C PHE A 385 24.47 -40.21 32.05
N THR A 386 24.71 -40.77 30.86
CA THR A 386 26.03 -41.28 30.46
C THR A 386 26.76 -40.32 29.53
N GLN A 387 28.07 -40.15 29.70
CA GLN A 387 28.85 -39.21 28.89
C GLN A 387 28.91 -39.67 27.42
N GLN A 388 28.67 -38.74 26.49
CA GLN A 388 28.83 -39.01 25.07
C GLN A 388 30.31 -39.27 24.72
N GLN A 389 30.58 -40.45 24.16
CA GLN A 389 31.90 -40.83 23.64
C GLN A 389 32.11 -40.16 22.28
N GLN A 390 32.79 -39.01 22.27
CA GLN A 390 33.05 -38.22 21.05
C GLN A 390 34.25 -38.77 20.27
N GLY A 391 34.16 -38.76 18.95
CA GLY A 391 35.22 -39.17 18.02
C GLY A 391 35.92 -38.00 17.32
N THR A 392 36.79 -38.36 16.39
CA THR A 392 37.56 -37.46 15.51
C THR A 392 37.41 -37.90 14.05
N ILE A 393 37.35 -36.95 13.11
CA ILE A 393 37.43 -37.20 11.67
C ILE A 393 38.59 -36.37 11.11
N GLY A 394 39.50 -37.00 10.38
CA GLY A 394 40.66 -36.35 9.78
C GLY A 394 41.25 -37.17 8.65
N ASP A 395 42.37 -36.68 8.15
CA ASP A 395 43.53 -37.39 7.59
C ASP A 395 44.37 -36.35 6.81
N THR A 396 44.48 -36.45 5.49
CA THR A 396 45.30 -35.55 4.67
C THR A 396 44.61 -34.94 3.45
N VAL A 397 45.04 -33.73 3.08
CA VAL A 397 44.93 -33.19 1.73
C VAL A 397 46.32 -33.23 1.10
N TYR A 398 46.49 -33.89 -0.04
CA TYR A 398 47.80 -34.15 -0.62
C TYR A 398 47.87 -33.88 -2.13
N ASN A 399 49.08 -33.62 -2.60
CA ASN A 399 49.39 -33.45 -4.02
C ASN A 399 49.63 -34.82 -4.65
N ASP A 400 48.62 -35.32 -5.35
CA ASP A 400 48.66 -36.56 -6.12
C ASP A 400 49.46 -36.32 -7.42
N THR A 401 50.77 -36.51 -7.31
CA THR A 401 51.74 -36.19 -8.37
C THR A 401 51.65 -37.13 -9.56
N ASN A 402 51.13 -38.34 -9.37
CA ASN A 402 51.02 -39.34 -10.42
C ASN A 402 49.57 -39.61 -10.87
N GLY A 403 48.58 -39.01 -10.20
CA GLY A 403 47.17 -39.06 -10.54
C GLY A 403 46.49 -40.40 -10.23
N ASN A 404 47.01 -41.19 -9.28
CA ASN A 404 46.52 -42.54 -9.00
C ASN A 404 45.41 -42.60 -7.92
N SER A 405 44.98 -41.45 -7.39
CA SER A 405 43.93 -41.33 -6.36
C SER A 405 44.29 -41.92 -4.99
N THR A 406 45.57 -42.17 -4.72
CA THR A 406 46.05 -42.69 -3.44
C THR A 406 47.31 -41.95 -3.00
N GLN A 407 47.43 -41.60 -1.72
CA GLN A 407 48.63 -40.91 -1.24
C GLN A 407 49.84 -41.85 -1.21
N ASP A 408 50.78 -41.65 -2.12
CA ASP A 408 52.07 -42.34 -2.12
C ASP A 408 53.08 -41.69 -1.15
N ALA A 409 54.09 -42.45 -0.71
CA ALA A 409 55.07 -42.00 0.30
C ALA A 409 55.87 -40.73 -0.07
N ASN A 410 55.91 -40.37 -1.35
CA ASN A 410 56.63 -39.19 -1.86
C ASN A 410 55.72 -38.01 -2.18
N GLU A 411 54.42 -38.13 -1.92
CA GLU A 411 53.43 -37.12 -2.27
C GLU A 411 53.23 -36.12 -1.14
N PRO A 412 53.58 -34.83 -1.35
CA PRO A 412 53.54 -33.86 -0.28
C PRO A 412 52.11 -33.47 0.06
N GLY A 413 51.84 -33.23 1.35
CA GLY A 413 50.60 -32.62 1.79
C GLY A 413 50.44 -31.18 1.32
N ILE A 414 49.20 -30.72 1.16
CA ILE A 414 48.86 -29.35 0.75
C ILE A 414 48.32 -28.59 1.97
N GLY A 415 49.11 -27.65 2.48
CA GLY A 415 48.74 -26.83 3.63
C GLY A 415 47.85 -25.64 3.31
N GLY A 416 47.10 -25.17 4.30
CA GLY A 416 46.24 -23.98 4.21
C GLY A 416 44.92 -24.19 3.45
N ILE A 417 44.49 -25.43 3.23
CA ILE A 417 43.24 -25.77 2.56
C ILE A 417 42.11 -25.76 3.58
N ASN A 418 41.02 -25.03 3.27
CA ASN A 418 39.82 -24.97 4.11
C ASN A 418 38.93 -26.18 3.86
N LEU A 419 38.55 -26.88 4.93
CA LEU A 419 37.59 -27.97 4.91
C LEU A 419 36.35 -27.61 5.71
N ASN A 420 35.19 -27.99 5.18
CA ASN A 420 33.90 -27.89 5.86
C ASN A 420 33.42 -29.30 6.19
N LEU A 421 32.95 -29.48 7.42
CA LEU A 421 32.27 -30.69 7.89
C LEU A 421 30.82 -30.34 8.22
N THR A 422 29.91 -31.16 7.72
CA THR A 422 28.48 -31.14 8.07
C THR A 422 28.11 -32.47 8.70
N GLY A 423 27.59 -32.47 9.92
CA GLY A 423 27.04 -33.64 10.61
C GLY A 423 25.52 -33.59 10.63
N ALA A 424 24.85 -34.71 10.39
CA ALA A 424 23.39 -34.85 10.27
C ALA A 424 22.59 -34.69 11.59
N GLY A 425 23.20 -34.10 12.62
CA GLY A 425 22.57 -33.91 13.94
C GLY A 425 22.07 -35.20 14.63
N PRO A 426 21.36 -35.04 15.76
CA PRO A 426 20.65 -36.12 16.45
C PRO A 426 19.56 -36.82 15.64
N ASP A 427 18.92 -36.16 14.66
CA ASP A 427 17.86 -36.79 13.86
C ASP A 427 18.39 -37.71 12.73
N GLY A 428 19.68 -37.60 12.42
CA GLY A 428 20.38 -38.43 11.44
C GLY A 428 20.09 -38.03 9.98
N GLN A 429 19.46 -36.88 9.73
CA GLN A 429 19.16 -36.35 8.42
C GLN A 429 19.97 -35.07 8.16
N PHE A 430 20.44 -34.88 6.92
CA PHE A 430 21.11 -33.64 6.53
C PHE A 430 20.09 -32.60 6.08
N GLY A 431 20.39 -31.32 6.29
CA GLY A 431 19.58 -30.18 5.88
C GLY A 431 18.50 -29.76 6.89
N THR A 432 18.58 -30.29 8.11
CA THR A 432 17.69 -29.99 9.23
C THR A 432 18.33 -28.98 10.18
N ALA A 433 17.55 -28.44 11.12
CA ALA A 433 18.00 -27.36 12.01
C ALA A 433 19.04 -27.82 13.05
N ASP A 434 19.22 -29.12 13.22
CA ASP A 434 20.16 -29.75 14.15
C ASP A 434 21.51 -30.15 13.51
N ASP A 435 21.71 -29.83 12.23
CA ASP A 435 22.98 -30.05 11.54
C ASP A 435 24.16 -29.37 12.25
N ILE A 436 25.24 -30.13 12.41
CA ILE A 436 26.50 -29.66 12.98
C ILE A 436 27.39 -29.15 11.85
N THR A 437 27.74 -27.86 11.83
CA THR A 437 28.72 -27.33 10.88
C THR A 437 30.03 -26.98 11.56
N ARG A 438 31.15 -27.40 10.98
CA ARG A 438 32.50 -27.05 11.43
C ARG A 438 33.41 -26.77 10.27
N THR A 439 34.42 -25.95 10.52
CA THR A 439 35.49 -25.71 9.56
C THR A 439 36.84 -25.97 10.20
N THR A 440 37.80 -26.39 9.39
CA THR A 440 39.20 -26.53 9.80
C THR A 440 40.11 -26.24 8.61
N THR A 441 41.41 -26.11 8.86
CA THR A 441 42.42 -25.86 7.84
C THR A 441 43.54 -26.86 7.95
N THR A 442 44.04 -27.33 6.81
CA THR A 442 45.20 -28.22 6.80
C THR A 442 46.47 -27.53 7.33
N ASP A 443 47.28 -28.27 8.08
CA ASP A 443 48.61 -27.83 8.51
C ASP A 443 49.62 -27.84 7.34
N GLY A 444 50.88 -27.45 7.59
CA GLY A 444 51.92 -27.42 6.56
C GLY A 444 52.27 -28.78 5.92
N ASN A 445 51.83 -29.90 6.51
CA ASN A 445 51.97 -31.25 5.98
C ASN A 445 50.64 -31.78 5.40
N GLY A 446 49.66 -30.92 5.17
CA GLY A 446 48.36 -31.29 4.61
C GLY A 446 47.40 -31.96 5.59
N ARG A 447 47.75 -32.10 6.88
CA ARG A 447 46.90 -32.81 7.84
C ARG A 447 45.77 -31.95 8.37
N TYR A 448 44.59 -32.53 8.55
CA TYR A 448 43.47 -31.86 9.21
C TYR A 448 42.75 -32.78 10.19
N SER A 449 42.06 -32.20 11.17
CA SER A 449 41.25 -32.96 12.13
C SER A 449 40.07 -32.14 12.64
N PHE A 450 38.91 -32.79 12.72
CA PHE A 450 37.73 -32.35 13.44
C PHE A 450 37.60 -33.21 14.70
N ALA A 451 37.87 -32.63 15.87
CA ALA A 451 37.78 -33.33 17.15
C ALA A 451 36.43 -33.14 17.84
N GLN A 452 36.13 -33.94 18.87
CA GLN A 452 34.95 -33.77 19.71
C GLN A 452 33.63 -33.83 18.93
N LEU A 453 33.53 -34.81 18.03
CA LEU A 453 32.34 -35.06 17.21
C LEU A 453 31.46 -36.14 17.86
N PRO A 454 30.16 -35.90 18.08
CA PRO A 454 29.23 -36.95 18.47
C PRO A 454 29.23 -38.11 17.46
N PRO A 455 28.93 -39.35 17.88
CA PRO A 455 28.71 -40.43 16.93
C PRO A 455 27.57 -40.09 15.95
N GLY A 456 27.73 -40.40 14.67
CA GLY A 456 26.71 -40.07 13.66
C GLY A 456 27.24 -39.95 12.24
N ASN A 457 26.40 -39.49 11.32
CA ASN A 457 26.72 -39.33 9.91
C ASN A 457 27.30 -37.93 9.62
N TYR A 458 28.39 -37.90 8.87
CA TYR A 458 29.12 -36.68 8.53
C TYR A 458 29.45 -36.62 7.03
N ARG A 459 29.57 -35.40 6.50
CA ARG A 459 30.11 -35.09 5.17
C ARG A 459 31.28 -34.15 5.36
N VAL A 460 32.40 -34.42 4.68
CA VAL A 460 33.56 -33.52 4.68
C VAL A 460 33.82 -33.10 3.24
N VAL A 461 33.97 -31.81 3.01
CA VAL A 461 34.25 -31.24 1.70
C VAL A 461 35.40 -30.24 1.80
N VAL A 462 36.25 -30.22 0.77
CA VAL A 462 37.20 -29.12 0.57
C VAL A 462 36.41 -27.93 0.04
N ALA A 463 36.33 -26.86 0.85
CA ALA A 463 35.56 -25.67 0.51
C ALA A 463 36.18 -24.90 -0.66
N ASN A 464 37.52 -24.84 -0.68
CA ASN A 464 38.31 -24.17 -1.72
C ASN A 464 39.40 -25.13 -2.22
N PRO A 465 39.20 -25.77 -3.39
CA PRO A 465 40.24 -26.58 -4.01
C PRO A 465 41.54 -25.78 -4.23
N PRO A 466 42.73 -26.41 -4.13
CA PRO A 466 43.99 -25.75 -4.44
C PRO A 466 43.98 -25.19 -5.88
N ALA A 467 44.30 -23.90 -6.03
CA ALA A 467 44.28 -23.25 -7.34
C ALA A 467 45.26 -23.91 -8.33
N GLY A 468 44.77 -24.23 -9.53
CA GLY A 468 45.57 -24.92 -10.55
C GLY A 468 45.69 -26.43 -10.34
N PHE A 469 44.90 -27.03 -9.45
CA PHE A 469 44.82 -28.47 -9.26
C PHE A 469 43.43 -29.02 -9.62
N SER A 470 43.36 -30.32 -9.90
CA SER A 470 42.11 -31.08 -10.07
C SER A 470 42.06 -32.19 -9.04
N ALA A 471 40.87 -32.45 -8.48
CA ALA A 471 40.67 -33.52 -7.54
C ALA A 471 40.89 -34.88 -8.21
N THR A 472 41.70 -35.73 -7.60
CA THR A 472 41.93 -37.12 -8.02
C THR A 472 41.32 -38.11 -7.03
N GLN A 473 41.20 -37.72 -5.76
CA GLN A 473 40.48 -38.49 -4.74
C GLN A 473 39.51 -37.57 -4.01
N VAL A 474 38.23 -37.97 -4.00
CA VAL A 474 37.17 -37.35 -3.21
C VAL A 474 36.61 -38.43 -2.27
N PRO A 475 36.53 -38.17 -0.96
CA PRO A 475 36.02 -39.15 -0.01
C PRO A 475 34.52 -39.42 -0.24
N PRO A 476 33.96 -40.48 0.38
CA PRO A 476 32.53 -40.79 0.29
C PRO A 476 31.66 -39.60 0.68
N GLU A 477 30.51 -39.45 0.01
CA GLU A 477 29.56 -38.35 0.27
C GLU A 477 29.07 -38.33 1.73
N THR A 478 29.04 -39.48 2.41
CA THR A 478 28.66 -39.59 3.82
C THR A 478 29.50 -40.66 4.51
N VAL A 479 30.02 -40.34 5.69
CA VAL A 479 30.81 -41.22 6.55
C VAL A 479 30.15 -41.34 7.92
N ASN A 480 30.16 -42.53 8.50
CA ASN A 480 29.58 -42.79 9.82
C ASN A 480 30.70 -42.85 10.86
N LEU A 481 30.62 -41.99 11.88
CA LEU A 481 31.54 -41.96 13.01
C LEU A 481 30.95 -42.76 14.17
N ALA A 482 31.60 -43.86 14.56
CA ALA A 482 31.24 -44.62 15.74
C ALA A 482 31.67 -43.91 17.03
N ALA A 483 31.06 -44.30 18.15
CA ALA A 483 31.34 -43.74 19.46
C ALA A 483 32.83 -43.88 19.84
N GLY A 484 33.48 -42.75 20.14
CA GLY A 484 34.90 -42.70 20.48
C GLY A 484 35.87 -43.02 19.33
N GLN A 485 35.40 -43.17 18.10
CA GLN A 485 36.24 -43.55 16.96
C GLN A 485 37.17 -42.41 16.54
N ASN A 486 38.40 -42.76 16.18
CA ASN A 486 39.28 -41.91 15.39
C ASN A 486 39.23 -42.34 13.91
N LEU A 487 38.56 -41.57 13.06
CA LEU A 487 38.40 -41.85 11.64
C LEU A 487 39.39 -41.00 10.82
N ASP A 488 40.62 -41.50 10.74
CA ASP A 488 41.72 -40.94 9.95
C ASP A 488 41.86 -41.71 8.62
N THR A 489 40.85 -41.60 7.76
CA THR A 489 40.85 -42.22 6.41
C THR A 489 40.18 -41.33 5.38
N ILE A 490 39.94 -40.06 5.72
CA ILE A 490 39.18 -39.13 4.88
C ILE A 490 40.19 -38.25 4.14
N ASP A 491 40.76 -38.80 3.08
CA ASP A 491 41.78 -38.11 2.30
C ASP A 491 41.21 -37.36 1.10
N PHE A 492 41.89 -36.28 0.70
CA PHE A 492 41.64 -35.54 -0.54
C PHE A 492 42.92 -35.43 -1.37
N GLY A 493 42.93 -36.06 -2.53
CA GLY A 493 44.03 -36.03 -3.49
C GLY A 493 43.77 -34.98 -4.56
N PHE A 494 44.80 -34.19 -4.89
CA PHE A 494 44.76 -33.17 -5.93
C PHE A 494 45.99 -33.26 -6.83
N THR A 495 45.80 -33.31 -8.15
CA THR A 495 46.91 -33.28 -9.12
C THR A 495 47.02 -31.93 -9.82
N GLN A 496 48.24 -31.48 -10.10
CA GLN A 496 48.46 -30.20 -10.77
C GLN A 496 47.95 -30.26 -12.22
N GLN A 497 47.10 -29.32 -12.60
CA GLN A 497 46.64 -29.21 -13.98
C GLN A 497 47.80 -28.79 -14.90
N GLN A 498 48.06 -29.56 -15.95
CA GLN A 498 48.97 -29.12 -17.01
C GLN A 498 48.30 -28.06 -17.86
N GLN A 499 48.80 -26.83 -17.78
CA GLN A 499 48.26 -25.69 -18.51
C GLN A 499 48.81 -25.65 -19.94
N GLY A 500 47.95 -25.34 -20.91
CA GLY A 500 48.29 -25.17 -22.31
C GLY A 500 48.39 -23.70 -22.75
N THR A 501 48.56 -23.53 -24.05
CA THR A 501 48.66 -22.23 -24.74
C THR A 501 47.84 -22.24 -26.03
N ILE A 502 47.18 -21.14 -26.36
CA ILE A 502 46.43 -20.95 -27.62
C ILE A 502 46.99 -19.71 -28.33
N GLY A 503 47.30 -19.84 -29.61
CA GLY A 503 47.81 -18.74 -30.43
C GLY A 503 47.88 -19.10 -31.91
N ASP A 504 48.40 -18.15 -32.69
CA ASP A 504 49.13 -18.27 -33.95
C ASP A 504 49.16 -16.85 -34.56
N THR A 505 48.52 -16.61 -35.71
CA THR A 505 48.71 -15.38 -36.48
C THR A 505 47.41 -14.77 -37.01
N VAL A 506 47.28 -13.44 -36.89
CA VAL A 506 46.33 -12.65 -37.69
C VAL A 506 47.07 -12.13 -38.91
N TYR A 507 46.57 -12.38 -40.12
CA TYR A 507 47.29 -12.10 -41.36
C TYR A 507 46.42 -11.51 -42.47
N ASN A 508 47.07 -10.83 -43.41
CA ASN A 508 46.47 -10.27 -44.62
C ASN A 508 46.33 -11.36 -45.69
N ASP A 509 45.17 -11.99 -45.73
CA ASP A 509 44.77 -13.02 -46.68
C ASP A 509 44.49 -12.36 -48.04
N THR A 510 45.54 -12.25 -48.85
CA THR A 510 45.53 -11.45 -50.08
C THR A 510 44.81 -12.19 -51.22
N ASN A 511 44.73 -13.51 -51.15
CA ASN A 511 44.07 -14.34 -52.15
C ASN A 511 42.71 -14.90 -51.71
N GLY A 512 42.33 -14.70 -50.44
CA GLY A 512 41.04 -15.08 -49.88
C GLY A 512 40.88 -16.58 -49.65
N ASN A 513 41.96 -17.34 -49.51
CA ASN A 513 41.92 -18.80 -49.41
C ASN A 513 41.79 -19.34 -47.97
N SER A 514 41.71 -18.46 -46.98
CA SER A 514 41.56 -18.80 -45.56
C SER A 514 42.76 -19.54 -44.94
N THR A 515 43.93 -19.52 -45.58
CA THR A 515 45.19 -20.09 -45.06
C THR A 515 46.32 -19.09 -45.18
N GLN A 516 47.24 -19.01 -44.23
CA GLN A 516 48.36 -18.08 -44.34
C GLN A 516 49.41 -18.60 -45.32
N ASP A 517 49.54 -17.95 -46.48
CA ASP A 517 50.61 -18.22 -47.44
C ASP A 517 51.91 -17.48 -47.08
N ALA A 518 53.05 -17.96 -47.59
CA ALA A 518 54.39 -17.43 -47.26
C ALA A 518 54.59 -15.94 -47.59
N ASN A 519 53.76 -15.36 -48.47
CA ASN A 519 53.82 -13.96 -48.88
C ASN A 519 52.77 -13.07 -48.19
N GLU A 520 51.97 -13.63 -47.29
CA GLU A 520 50.88 -12.92 -46.63
C GLU A 520 51.34 -12.37 -45.27
N PRO A 521 51.50 -11.04 -45.16
CA PRO A 521 52.05 -10.44 -43.95
C PRO A 521 51.07 -10.53 -42.79
N GLY A 522 51.59 -10.70 -41.58
CA GLY A 522 50.81 -10.58 -40.35
C GLY A 522 50.34 -9.14 -40.10
N ILE A 523 49.22 -9.01 -39.39
CA ILE A 523 48.60 -7.73 -39.04
C ILE A 523 48.74 -7.49 -37.54
N GLY A 524 49.59 -6.52 -37.17
CA GLY A 524 49.81 -6.14 -35.77
C GLY A 524 48.77 -5.20 -35.19
N GLY A 525 48.66 -5.18 -33.85
CA GLY A 525 47.73 -4.29 -33.13
C GLY A 525 46.28 -4.78 -33.08
N ILE A 526 46.03 -6.05 -33.42
CA ILE A 526 44.70 -6.66 -33.41
C ILE A 526 44.45 -7.32 -32.06
N ASN A 527 43.37 -6.92 -31.40
CA ASN A 527 42.88 -7.43 -30.14
C ASN A 527 42.19 -8.78 -30.33
N ILE A 528 42.68 -9.76 -29.58
CA ILE A 528 42.14 -11.11 -29.49
C ILE A 528 41.51 -11.26 -28.11
N SER A 529 40.28 -11.77 -28.09
CA SER A 529 39.60 -12.21 -26.87
C SER A 529 39.42 -13.71 -26.90
N LEU A 530 39.75 -14.37 -25.80
CA LEU A 530 39.60 -15.79 -25.58
C LEU A 530 38.72 -16.00 -24.36
N THR A 531 37.58 -16.63 -24.55
CA THR A 531 36.63 -16.98 -23.49
C THR A 531 36.69 -18.48 -23.25
N GLY A 532 37.06 -18.90 -22.03
CA GLY A 532 37.01 -20.29 -21.60
C GLY A 532 35.69 -20.59 -20.89
N ALA A 533 35.08 -21.73 -21.22
CA ALA A 533 33.75 -22.18 -20.76
C ALA A 533 33.68 -22.62 -19.28
N GLY A 534 34.63 -22.19 -18.45
CA GLY A 534 34.70 -22.57 -17.04
C GLY A 534 34.75 -24.09 -16.75
N PRO A 535 34.62 -24.49 -15.47
CA PRO A 535 34.51 -25.88 -15.05
C PRO A 535 33.26 -26.63 -15.56
N ASP A 536 32.16 -25.93 -15.88
CA ASP A 536 30.94 -26.58 -16.36
C ASP A 536 30.98 -26.96 -17.86
N GLY A 537 31.94 -26.40 -18.59
CA GLY A 537 32.19 -26.67 -20.00
C GLY A 537 31.17 -26.02 -20.95
N GLN A 538 30.31 -25.13 -20.45
CA GLN A 538 29.30 -24.39 -21.19
C GLN A 538 29.68 -22.91 -21.30
N PHE A 539 29.37 -22.28 -22.44
CA PHE A 539 29.58 -20.84 -22.61
C PHE A 539 28.34 -20.07 -22.16
N GLY A 540 28.53 -18.86 -21.64
CA GLY A 540 27.47 -17.94 -21.21
C GLY A 540 27.07 -18.11 -19.75
N THR A 541 27.85 -18.84 -18.96
CA THR A 541 27.64 -19.10 -17.54
C THR A 541 28.59 -18.25 -16.67
N PRO A 542 28.28 -18.02 -15.38
CA PRO A 542 29.09 -17.14 -14.53
C PRO A 542 30.55 -17.57 -14.30
N ASP A 543 30.89 -18.81 -14.62
CA ASP A 543 32.23 -19.38 -14.52
C ASP A 543 33.09 -19.17 -15.79
N ASP A 544 32.55 -18.52 -16.82
CA ASP A 544 33.31 -18.12 -18.01
C ASP A 544 34.49 -17.21 -17.65
N ILE A 545 35.68 -17.55 -18.16
CA ILE A 545 36.90 -16.75 -17.95
C ILE A 545 37.33 -16.13 -19.28
N THR A 546 37.39 -14.79 -19.33
CA THR A 546 37.86 -14.06 -20.51
C THR A 546 39.30 -13.58 -20.33
N ARG A 547 40.13 -13.80 -21.35
CA ARG A 547 41.49 -13.27 -21.47
C ARG A 547 41.64 -12.54 -22.79
N THR A 548 42.41 -11.47 -22.79
CA THR A 548 42.70 -10.70 -23.99
C THR A 548 44.19 -10.58 -24.23
N THR A 549 44.57 -10.46 -25.50
CA THR A 549 45.93 -10.12 -25.93
C THR A 549 45.85 -9.29 -27.21
N THR A 550 46.96 -8.73 -27.63
CA THR A 550 47.07 -7.98 -28.89
C THR A 550 48.16 -8.61 -29.74
N THR A 551 47.94 -8.72 -31.05
CA THR A 551 48.94 -9.24 -31.97
C THR A 551 50.18 -8.33 -32.02
N ASP A 552 51.36 -8.95 -32.11
CA ASP A 552 52.63 -8.25 -32.27
C ASP A 552 52.79 -7.66 -33.69
N GLY A 553 53.90 -6.98 -33.97
CA GLY A 553 54.15 -6.36 -35.28
C GLY A 553 54.20 -7.33 -36.47
N ASN A 554 54.29 -8.64 -36.22
CA ASN A 554 54.23 -9.71 -37.23
C ASN A 554 52.89 -10.44 -37.21
N GLY A 555 51.86 -9.90 -36.55
CA GLY A 555 50.53 -10.49 -36.45
C GLY A 555 50.41 -11.65 -35.46
N ARG A 556 51.45 -11.98 -34.71
CA ARG A 556 51.43 -13.16 -33.83
C ARG A 556 50.78 -12.85 -32.50
N TYR A 557 50.02 -13.80 -31.97
CA TYR A 557 49.48 -13.73 -30.62
C TYR A 557 49.61 -15.07 -29.90
N GLY A 558 49.65 -15.02 -28.57
CA GLY A 558 49.66 -16.20 -27.72
C GLY A 558 49.06 -15.91 -26.36
N ILE A 559 48.19 -16.80 -25.89
CA ILE A 559 47.58 -16.76 -24.57
C ILE A 559 48.02 -18.02 -23.85
N THR A 560 48.79 -17.85 -22.77
CA THR A 560 49.40 -18.96 -22.03
C THR A 560 48.69 -19.24 -20.71
N ASN A 561 49.11 -20.28 -20.01
CA ASN A 561 48.59 -20.64 -18.68
C ASN A 561 47.08 -20.89 -18.70
N LEU A 562 46.62 -21.65 -19.70
CA LEU A 562 45.22 -22.00 -19.92
C LEU A 562 44.94 -23.41 -19.39
N PRO A 563 43.99 -23.61 -18.46
CA PRO A 563 43.52 -24.94 -18.11
C PRO A 563 43.02 -25.72 -19.34
N PRO A 564 43.06 -27.06 -19.33
CA PRO A 564 42.39 -27.84 -20.37
C PRO A 564 40.89 -27.55 -20.38
N GLY A 565 40.26 -27.49 -21.56
CA GLY A 565 38.83 -27.20 -21.68
C GLY A 565 38.44 -26.54 -23.00
N ASN A 566 37.17 -26.13 -23.09
CA ASN A 566 36.61 -25.47 -24.27
C ASN A 566 36.85 -23.97 -24.25
N TYR A 567 37.33 -23.43 -25.36
CA TYR A 567 37.65 -22.02 -25.56
C TYR A 567 37.00 -21.47 -26.82
N ARG A 568 36.58 -20.21 -26.79
CA ARG A 568 36.17 -19.42 -27.95
C ARG A 568 37.15 -18.28 -28.16
N VAL A 569 37.71 -18.19 -29.36
CA VAL A 569 38.66 -17.13 -29.74
C VAL A 569 38.00 -16.20 -30.76
N VAL A 570 38.07 -14.91 -30.49
CA VAL A 570 37.42 -13.83 -31.26
C VAL A 570 38.41 -12.71 -31.50
N VAL A 571 38.44 -12.20 -32.73
CA VAL A 571 39.05 -10.91 -33.05
C VAL A 571 38.06 -9.81 -32.68
N THR A 572 38.41 -8.96 -31.72
CA THR A 572 37.49 -7.93 -31.19
C THR A 572 37.65 -6.55 -31.83
N ASN A 573 38.74 -6.29 -32.55
CA ASN A 573 38.88 -5.13 -33.44
C ASN A 573 39.36 -5.57 -34.85
N PRO A 574 38.47 -6.02 -35.74
CA PRO A 574 38.89 -6.38 -37.09
C PRO A 574 39.61 -5.21 -37.78
N PRO A 575 40.65 -5.46 -38.62
CA PRO A 575 41.36 -4.41 -39.33
C PRO A 575 40.39 -3.59 -40.20
N ALA A 576 40.43 -2.25 -40.07
CA ALA A 576 39.52 -1.38 -40.80
C ALA A 576 39.70 -1.51 -42.31
N GLY A 577 38.60 -1.68 -43.05
CA GLY A 577 38.61 -1.87 -44.50
C GLY A 577 38.95 -3.29 -44.95
N PHE A 578 38.98 -4.26 -44.04
CA PHE A 578 39.14 -5.68 -44.36
C PHE A 578 37.89 -6.48 -43.97
N SER A 579 37.65 -7.58 -44.68
CA SER A 579 36.66 -8.60 -44.31
C SER A 579 37.38 -9.86 -43.83
N PRO A 580 36.88 -10.55 -42.80
CA PRO A 580 37.47 -11.82 -42.37
C PRO A 580 37.25 -12.89 -43.45
N THR A 581 38.26 -13.70 -43.71
CA THR A 581 38.20 -14.84 -44.64
C THR A 581 37.90 -16.16 -43.93
N GLN A 582 37.87 -16.13 -42.59
CA GLN A 582 37.46 -17.22 -41.72
C GLN A 582 36.30 -16.75 -40.83
N ILE A 583 35.48 -17.66 -40.30
CA ILE A 583 34.32 -17.30 -39.47
C ILE A 583 34.73 -17.28 -37.99
N PRO A 584 34.92 -16.11 -37.34
CA PRO A 584 34.97 -16.02 -35.88
C PRO A 584 33.55 -16.15 -35.28
N PRO A 585 33.40 -16.65 -34.04
CA PRO A 585 34.43 -17.21 -33.14
C PRO A 585 34.93 -18.59 -33.58
N GLN A 586 36.22 -18.86 -33.37
CA GLN A 586 36.77 -20.22 -33.42
C GLN A 586 36.56 -20.90 -32.07
N THR A 587 35.94 -22.10 -32.06
CA THR A 587 35.75 -22.90 -30.84
C THR A 587 36.77 -24.04 -30.82
N ILE A 588 37.52 -24.14 -29.73
CA ILE A 588 38.68 -25.01 -29.57
C ILE A 588 38.52 -25.82 -28.29
N ASN A 589 38.92 -27.09 -28.33
CA ASN A 589 39.13 -27.88 -27.12
C ASN A 589 40.64 -28.00 -26.87
N LEU A 590 41.12 -27.43 -25.78
CA LEU A 590 42.52 -27.46 -25.38
C LEU A 590 42.78 -28.66 -24.48
N SER A 591 43.64 -29.57 -24.92
CA SER A 591 44.09 -30.70 -24.11
C SER A 591 45.10 -30.26 -23.04
N ALA A 592 45.25 -31.05 -21.98
CA ALA A 592 46.17 -30.73 -20.88
C ALA A 592 47.61 -30.59 -21.41
N GLY A 593 48.27 -29.49 -21.07
CA GLY A 593 49.64 -29.16 -21.50
C GLY A 593 49.82 -28.86 -23.00
N GLN A 594 48.74 -28.78 -23.78
CA GLN A 594 48.83 -28.58 -25.23
C GLN A 594 49.28 -27.16 -25.58
N ASN A 595 50.26 -27.04 -26.48
CA ASN A 595 50.50 -25.80 -27.22
C ASN A 595 49.75 -25.87 -28.54
N LEU A 596 48.72 -25.06 -28.70
CA LEU A 596 47.93 -24.97 -29.92
C LEU A 596 48.24 -23.66 -30.65
N ASP A 597 49.15 -23.76 -31.62
CA ASP A 597 49.67 -22.69 -32.48
C ASP A 597 49.13 -22.85 -33.91
N THR A 598 47.81 -23.00 -34.05
CA THR A 598 47.12 -23.19 -35.34
C THR A 598 45.82 -22.40 -35.43
N VAL A 599 45.62 -21.47 -34.51
CA VAL A 599 44.39 -20.66 -34.44
C VAL A 599 44.69 -19.34 -35.14
N ASP A 600 44.54 -19.36 -36.45
CA ASP A 600 44.78 -18.18 -37.28
C ASP A 600 43.51 -17.36 -37.50
N PHE A 601 43.69 -16.12 -37.98
CA PHE A 601 42.61 -15.29 -38.53
C PHE A 601 43.06 -14.53 -39.77
N GLY A 602 42.56 -14.95 -40.94
CA GLY A 602 42.79 -14.27 -42.22
C GLY A 602 41.82 -13.10 -42.46
N PHE A 603 42.34 -12.01 -43.03
CA PHE A 603 41.57 -10.82 -43.42
C PHE A 603 41.95 -10.38 -44.83
N THR A 604 40.97 -10.23 -45.72
CA THR A 604 41.16 -9.70 -47.09
C THR A 604 40.72 -8.23 -47.16
N PRO A 605 41.43 -7.35 -47.90
CA PRO A 605 40.95 -6.00 -48.16
C PRO A 605 39.56 -6.02 -48.82
N GLN A 606 38.66 -5.17 -48.33
CA GLN A 606 37.37 -4.95 -48.98
C GLN A 606 37.59 -4.20 -50.29
N GLN A 607 37.10 -4.76 -51.40
CA GLN A 607 37.06 -4.01 -52.66
C GLN A 607 35.90 -3.01 -52.62
N GLN A 608 36.24 -1.74 -52.42
CA GLN A 608 35.27 -0.66 -52.33
C GLN A 608 34.81 -0.21 -53.72
N GLY A 609 33.51 0.04 -53.87
CA GLY A 609 32.89 0.54 -55.08
C GLY A 609 32.53 2.02 -55.03
N THR A 610 31.86 2.49 -56.07
CA THR A 610 31.39 3.86 -56.27
C THR A 610 29.95 3.85 -56.80
N ILE A 611 29.11 4.79 -56.36
CA ILE A 611 27.73 4.97 -56.83
C ILE A 611 27.56 6.42 -57.29
N GLY A 612 27.01 6.62 -58.49
CA GLY A 612 26.77 7.94 -59.07
C GLY A 612 25.96 7.86 -60.35
N ASP A 613 25.79 9.04 -60.94
CA ASP A 613 25.58 9.35 -62.36
C ASP A 613 25.07 10.80 -62.41
N THR A 614 23.82 11.05 -62.83
CA THR A 614 23.35 12.39 -63.16
C THR A 614 21.93 12.69 -62.63
N VAL A 615 21.74 13.90 -62.10
CA VAL A 615 20.41 14.51 -61.92
C VAL A 615 20.15 15.42 -63.11
N TYR A 616 19.04 15.25 -63.81
CA TYR A 616 18.80 15.94 -65.08
C TYR A 616 17.35 16.43 -65.25
N ASN A 617 17.20 17.43 -66.14
CA ASN A 617 15.92 17.98 -66.54
C ASN A 617 15.28 17.12 -67.63
N ASP A 618 14.42 16.20 -67.19
CA ASP A 618 13.65 15.28 -68.04
C ASP A 618 12.50 16.05 -68.69
N THR A 619 12.79 16.63 -69.86
CA THR A 619 11.91 17.59 -70.52
C THR A 619 10.72 16.90 -71.20
N ASN A 620 10.87 15.62 -71.53
CA ASN A 620 9.82 14.83 -72.18
C ASN A 620 9.13 13.83 -71.24
N GLY A 621 9.60 13.70 -70.00
CA GLY A 621 9.01 12.86 -68.96
C GLY A 621 9.21 11.37 -69.17
N ASN A 622 10.24 10.94 -69.92
CA ASN A 622 10.43 9.54 -70.30
C ASN A 622 11.29 8.73 -69.30
N SER A 623 11.75 9.36 -68.21
CA SER A 623 12.58 8.74 -67.16
C SER A 623 13.96 8.28 -67.63
N THR A 624 14.46 8.79 -68.75
CA THR A 624 15.81 8.53 -69.27
C THR A 624 16.48 9.83 -69.68
N GLN A 625 17.79 9.98 -69.48
CA GLN A 625 18.47 11.22 -69.91
C GLN A 625 18.72 11.20 -71.42
N ASP A 626 18.01 12.06 -72.15
CA ASP A 626 18.26 12.29 -73.58
C ASP A 626 19.41 13.28 -73.82
N ALA A 627 20.03 13.22 -75.01
CA ALA A 627 21.21 14.04 -75.35
C ALA A 627 21.00 15.57 -75.25
N ASN A 628 19.75 16.04 -75.25
CA ASN A 628 19.41 17.46 -75.16
C ASN A 628 18.91 17.88 -73.76
N GLU A 629 18.92 16.96 -72.78
CA GLU A 629 18.41 17.19 -71.43
C GLU A 629 19.55 17.60 -70.49
N PRO A 630 19.58 18.87 -70.05
CA PRO A 630 20.68 19.37 -69.24
C PRO A 630 20.64 18.78 -67.83
N GLY A 631 21.82 18.56 -67.25
CA GLY A 631 21.95 18.23 -65.83
C GLY A 631 21.56 19.39 -64.91
N ILE A 632 21.13 19.08 -63.70
CA ILE A 632 20.69 20.03 -62.68
C ILE A 632 21.72 20.05 -61.54
N GLY A 633 22.49 21.13 -61.44
CA GLY A 633 23.49 21.32 -60.40
C GLY A 633 22.93 21.81 -59.05
N GLY A 634 23.67 21.57 -57.97
CA GLY A 634 23.31 22.02 -56.62
C GLY A 634 22.28 21.13 -55.90
N ILE A 635 22.03 19.92 -56.41
CA ILE A 635 21.11 18.95 -55.83
C ILE A 635 21.87 18.04 -54.87
N ASN A 636 21.45 18.04 -53.61
CA ASN A 636 21.92 17.18 -52.53
C ASN A 636 21.39 15.75 -52.72
N ILE A 637 22.33 14.82 -52.75
CA ILE A 637 22.11 13.39 -52.76
C ILE A 637 22.49 12.84 -51.39
N SER A 638 21.62 12.03 -50.81
CA SER A 638 21.89 11.23 -49.62
C SER A 638 21.88 9.75 -49.99
N LEU A 639 22.86 9.03 -49.50
CA LEU A 639 23.01 7.60 -49.69
C LEU A 639 23.10 6.93 -48.32
N THR A 640 22.20 5.99 -48.06
CA THR A 640 22.14 5.20 -46.82
C THR A 640 22.50 3.76 -47.16
N GLY A 641 23.58 3.23 -46.59
CA GLY A 641 23.95 1.82 -46.68
C GLY A 641 23.41 1.03 -45.49
N ALA A 642 22.87 -0.15 -45.75
CA ALA A 642 22.21 -1.04 -44.78
C ALA A 642 23.15 -1.74 -43.78
N GLY A 643 24.31 -1.15 -43.49
CA GLY A 643 25.28 -1.68 -42.55
C GLY A 643 25.78 -3.11 -42.84
N SER A 644 26.21 -3.78 -41.77
CA SER A 644 26.71 -5.16 -41.81
C SER A 644 25.59 -6.20 -41.73
N ASP A 645 24.42 -5.83 -41.19
CA ASP A 645 23.26 -6.73 -41.08
C ASP A 645 22.42 -6.80 -42.37
N GLY A 646 22.65 -5.88 -43.32
CA GLY A 646 21.98 -5.82 -44.61
C GLY A 646 20.53 -5.31 -44.53
N GLN A 647 20.11 -4.76 -43.39
CA GLN A 647 18.80 -4.18 -43.15
C GLN A 647 18.90 -2.66 -43.01
N PHE A 648 17.89 -1.93 -43.49
CA PHE A 648 17.82 -0.48 -43.31
C PHE A 648 17.06 -0.14 -42.01
N GLY A 649 17.44 0.95 -41.37
CA GLY A 649 16.82 1.45 -40.14
C GLY A 649 17.47 0.92 -38.85
N THR A 650 18.63 0.29 -38.96
CA THR A 650 19.39 -0.30 -37.86
C THR A 650 20.59 0.60 -37.47
N PRO A 651 21.15 0.46 -36.25
CA PRO A 651 22.22 1.35 -35.77
C PRO A 651 23.52 1.32 -36.59
N ASP A 652 23.72 0.30 -37.42
CA ASP A 652 24.88 0.13 -38.28
C ASP A 652 24.71 0.76 -39.68
N ASP A 653 23.58 1.41 -39.95
CA ASP A 653 23.35 2.19 -41.16
C ASP A 653 24.42 3.29 -41.36
N ILE A 654 24.98 3.36 -42.57
CA ILE A 654 25.99 4.37 -42.93
C ILE A 654 25.36 5.40 -43.87
N THR A 655 25.33 6.67 -43.47
CA THR A 655 24.85 7.76 -44.32
C THR A 655 26.00 8.56 -44.93
N ARG A 656 25.93 8.82 -46.23
CA ARG A 656 26.83 9.72 -46.96
C ARG A 656 26.03 10.70 -47.79
N THR A 657 26.55 11.91 -47.93
CA THR A 657 25.93 12.94 -48.77
C THR A 657 26.93 13.52 -49.77
N THR A 658 26.41 13.97 -50.90
CA THR A 658 27.15 14.73 -51.90
C THR A 658 26.19 15.72 -52.57
N THR A 659 26.73 16.63 -53.38
CA THR A 659 25.93 17.59 -54.15
C THR A 659 26.31 17.46 -55.62
N THR A 660 25.33 17.53 -56.51
CA THR A 660 25.57 17.49 -57.95
C THR A 660 26.40 18.70 -58.40
N ASP A 661 27.33 18.46 -59.34
CA ASP A 661 28.12 19.51 -59.96
C ASP A 661 27.28 20.36 -60.95
N GLY A 662 27.90 21.36 -61.58
CA GLY A 662 27.20 22.25 -62.54
C GLY A 662 26.61 21.56 -63.78
N ASN A 663 26.99 20.31 -64.05
CA ASN A 663 26.44 19.47 -65.11
C ASN A 663 25.50 18.38 -64.57
N GLY A 664 25.08 18.48 -63.31
CA GLY A 664 24.17 17.53 -62.67
C GLY A 664 24.83 16.23 -62.20
N ARG A 665 26.16 16.07 -62.32
CA ARG A 665 26.82 14.80 -61.99
C ARG A 665 27.11 14.67 -60.52
N TYR A 666 27.00 13.47 -59.98
CA TYR A 666 27.42 13.16 -58.62
C TYR A 666 28.11 11.79 -58.54
N GLY A 667 28.96 11.62 -57.53
CA GLY A 667 29.61 10.35 -57.25
C GLY A 667 29.97 10.23 -55.77
N ILE A 668 29.68 9.06 -55.20
CA ILE A 668 29.99 8.68 -53.83
C ILE A 668 30.94 7.49 -53.90
N THR A 669 32.16 7.68 -53.42
CA THR A 669 33.25 6.69 -53.54
C THR A 669 33.56 5.99 -52.22
N ASN A 670 34.44 4.98 -52.26
CA ASN A 670 34.89 4.25 -51.07
C ASN A 670 33.73 3.59 -50.31
N LEU A 671 32.83 2.93 -51.04
CA LEU A 671 31.65 2.26 -50.52
C LEU A 671 31.90 0.74 -50.41
N PRO A 672 31.74 0.12 -49.24
CA PRO A 672 31.75 -1.34 -49.12
C PRO A 672 30.68 -1.99 -50.04
N PRO A 673 30.87 -3.24 -50.48
CA PRO A 673 29.78 -3.97 -51.14
C PRO A 673 28.57 -4.12 -50.21
N GLY A 674 27.36 -4.00 -50.74
CA GLY A 674 26.14 -4.07 -49.92
C GLY A 674 24.93 -3.35 -50.52
N ASN A 675 23.84 -3.33 -49.76
CA ASN A 675 22.60 -2.67 -50.16
C ASN A 675 22.62 -1.18 -49.78
N TYR A 676 22.25 -0.32 -50.73
CA TYR A 676 22.19 1.12 -50.54
C TYR A 676 20.86 1.69 -51.01
N ARG A 677 20.41 2.76 -50.35
CA ARG A 677 19.29 3.62 -50.77
C ARG A 677 19.83 5.00 -51.12
N VAL A 678 19.52 5.46 -52.33
CA VAL A 678 19.92 6.79 -52.82
C VAL A 678 18.68 7.68 -52.92
N VAL A 679 18.76 8.88 -52.34
CA VAL A 679 17.66 9.85 -52.19
C VAL A 679 18.14 11.23 -52.61
N VAL A 680 17.32 11.92 -53.41
CA VAL A 680 17.43 13.37 -53.60
C VAL A 680 16.78 14.07 -52.41
N THR A 681 17.54 14.83 -51.63
CA THR A 681 17.05 15.45 -50.38
C THR A 681 16.56 16.89 -50.55
N ASN A 682 16.91 17.55 -51.65
CA ASN A 682 16.38 18.87 -52.05
C ASN A 682 15.95 18.85 -53.54
N PRO A 683 14.76 18.31 -53.87
CA PRO A 683 14.31 18.29 -55.26
C PRO A 683 14.25 19.71 -55.87
N PRO A 684 14.57 19.89 -57.16
CA PRO A 684 14.52 21.18 -57.82
C PRO A 684 13.12 21.79 -57.77
N THR A 685 13.02 23.05 -57.34
CA THR A 685 11.74 23.75 -57.16
C THR A 685 11.00 23.91 -58.48
N GLY A 686 9.70 23.57 -58.50
CA GLY A 686 8.86 23.67 -59.71
C GLY A 686 8.99 22.49 -60.68
N PHE A 687 9.67 21.42 -60.26
CA PHE A 687 9.76 20.18 -61.01
C PHE A 687 9.12 19.02 -60.22
N SER A 688 8.65 18.01 -60.95
CA SER A 688 8.24 16.72 -60.40
C SER A 688 9.25 15.65 -60.79
N PRO A 689 9.58 14.70 -59.89
CA PRO A 689 10.44 13.58 -60.24
C PRO A 689 9.77 12.69 -61.28
N THR A 690 10.52 12.28 -62.31
CA THR A 690 10.06 11.31 -63.31
C THR A 690 10.50 9.88 -62.98
N GLN A 691 11.36 9.72 -61.98
CA GLN A 691 11.74 8.46 -61.37
C GLN A 691 11.45 8.54 -59.87
N ILE A 692 10.92 7.48 -59.26
CA ILE A 692 10.51 7.47 -57.85
C ILE A 692 11.75 7.27 -56.95
N PRO A 693 12.17 8.25 -56.13
CA PRO A 693 13.14 8.01 -55.06
C PRO A 693 12.43 7.41 -53.82
N PRO A 694 13.12 6.63 -52.96
CA PRO A 694 14.53 6.21 -53.03
C PRO A 694 14.79 5.13 -54.09
N GLN A 695 15.96 5.20 -54.73
CA GLN A 695 16.49 4.07 -55.53
C GLN A 695 17.24 3.12 -54.60
N THR A 696 16.86 1.83 -54.58
CA THR A 696 17.57 0.80 -53.81
C THR A 696 18.45 0.01 -54.76
N ILE A 697 19.75 -0.04 -54.47
CA ILE A 697 20.75 -0.68 -55.32
C ILE A 697 21.60 -1.65 -54.47
N ASN A 698 22.08 -2.72 -55.09
CA ASN A 698 23.09 -3.60 -54.51
C ASN A 698 24.43 -3.35 -55.21
N LEU A 699 25.42 -2.89 -54.44
CA LEU A 699 26.76 -2.61 -54.93
C LEU A 699 27.63 -3.86 -54.77
N SER A 700 28.12 -4.40 -55.87
CA SER A 700 29.08 -5.51 -55.86
C SER A 700 30.48 -5.01 -55.48
N ALA A 701 31.32 -5.94 -54.99
CA ALA A 701 32.68 -5.61 -54.57
C ALA A 701 33.49 -4.98 -55.72
N GLY A 702 34.08 -3.80 -55.48
CA GLY A 702 34.87 -3.05 -56.46
C GLY A 702 34.07 -2.44 -57.62
N GLN A 703 32.74 -2.50 -57.60
CA GLN A 703 31.90 -2.02 -58.70
C GLN A 703 31.89 -0.48 -58.78
N ASN A 704 32.05 0.06 -59.98
CA ASN A 704 31.64 1.43 -60.29
C ASN A 704 30.24 1.39 -60.91
N LEU A 705 29.25 1.87 -60.17
CA LEU A 705 27.85 1.94 -60.60
C LEU A 705 27.50 3.38 -60.96
N ASP A 706 27.62 3.70 -62.24
CA ASP A 706 27.36 4.99 -62.87
C ASP A 706 26.05 4.97 -63.68
N THR A 707 24.98 4.43 -63.08
CA THR A 707 23.67 4.31 -63.72
C THR A 707 22.53 4.71 -62.77
N VAL A 708 22.85 5.41 -61.68
CA VAL A 708 21.86 5.83 -60.68
C VAL A 708 21.50 7.28 -61.00
N ASP A 709 20.54 7.45 -61.89
CA ASP A 709 20.08 8.76 -62.32
C ASP A 709 18.86 9.25 -61.52
N PHE A 710 18.57 10.54 -61.63
CA PHE A 710 17.30 11.12 -61.19
C PHE A 710 16.80 12.17 -62.20
N GLY A 711 15.74 11.82 -62.93
CA GLY A 711 15.04 12.74 -63.83
C GLY A 711 14.00 13.61 -63.13
N PHE A 712 13.91 14.88 -63.52
CA PHE A 712 12.92 15.83 -63.04
C PHE A 712 12.28 16.59 -64.21
N THR A 713 10.95 16.53 -64.34
CA THR A 713 10.19 17.27 -65.35
C THR A 713 9.61 18.57 -64.77
N PRO A 714 9.60 19.69 -65.50
CA PRO A 714 8.89 20.90 -65.07
C PRO A 714 7.41 20.59 -64.78
N GLN A 715 6.89 21.09 -63.65
CA GLN A 715 5.47 21.02 -63.36
C GLN A 715 4.72 21.98 -64.30
N GLN A 716 3.76 21.46 -65.06
CA GLN A 716 2.87 22.33 -65.84
C GLN A 716 1.83 22.96 -64.89
N GLN A 717 2.05 24.22 -64.56
CA GLN A 717 1.19 24.98 -63.65
C GLN A 717 -0.06 25.49 -64.38
N GLY A 718 -1.22 25.35 -63.76
CA GLY A 718 -2.50 25.86 -64.22
C GLY A 718 -2.93 27.16 -63.54
N THR A 719 -4.13 27.62 -63.90
CA THR A 719 -4.77 28.83 -63.39
C THR A 719 -6.25 28.55 -63.08
N ILE A 720 -6.77 29.09 -61.97
CA ILE A 720 -8.19 29.02 -61.60
C ILE A 720 -8.74 30.43 -61.47
N GLY A 721 -9.89 30.71 -62.08
CA GLY A 721 -10.57 32.00 -62.00
C GLY A 721 -11.94 31.99 -62.65
N ASP A 722 -12.60 33.14 -62.62
CA ASP A 722 -13.63 33.63 -63.55
C ASP A 722 -14.17 34.93 -62.95
N THR A 723 -15.43 34.94 -62.47
CA THR A 723 -16.17 36.15 -62.11
C THR A 723 -17.06 35.94 -60.89
N VAL A 724 -17.07 36.91 -59.98
CA VAL A 724 -18.13 37.08 -58.97
C VAL A 724 -19.14 38.09 -59.50
N TYR A 725 -20.42 37.75 -59.55
CA TYR A 725 -21.43 38.56 -60.24
C TYR A 725 -22.76 38.65 -59.49
N ASN A 726 -23.54 39.69 -59.83
CA ASN A 726 -24.87 39.92 -59.31
C ASN A 726 -25.91 39.10 -60.08
N ASP A 727 -26.19 37.90 -59.59
CA ASP A 727 -27.19 36.97 -60.11
C ASP A 727 -28.60 37.48 -59.80
N THR A 728 -29.12 38.31 -60.69
CA THR A 728 -30.35 39.07 -60.48
C THR A 728 -31.57 38.17 -60.58
N ASN A 729 -31.49 37.08 -61.36
CA ASN A 729 -32.60 36.15 -61.56
C ASN A 729 -32.49 34.85 -60.73
N GLY A 730 -31.36 34.63 -60.07
CA GLY A 730 -31.10 33.51 -59.18
C GLY A 730 -30.84 32.18 -59.89
N ASN A 731 -30.43 32.19 -61.16
CA ASN A 731 -30.27 30.98 -61.97
C ASN A 731 -28.89 30.32 -61.83
N SER A 732 -27.98 30.90 -61.04
CA SER A 732 -26.62 30.41 -60.80
C SER A 732 -25.70 30.42 -62.02
N THR A 733 -26.01 31.22 -63.04
CA THR A 733 -25.16 31.44 -64.23
C THR A 733 -25.08 32.92 -64.56
N GLN A 734 -23.91 33.44 -64.94
CA GLN A 734 -23.81 34.86 -65.28
C GLN A 734 -24.48 35.18 -66.63
N ASP A 735 -25.60 35.91 -66.59
CA ASP A 735 -26.24 36.42 -67.80
C ASP A 735 -25.60 37.73 -68.31
N ALA A 736 -25.78 38.05 -69.59
CA ALA A 736 -25.14 39.21 -70.24
C ALA A 736 -25.46 40.58 -69.60
N ASN A 737 -26.53 40.67 -68.80
CA ASN A 737 -26.96 41.89 -68.10
C ASN A 737 -26.63 41.90 -66.60
N GLU A 738 -25.92 40.88 -66.11
CA GLU A 738 -25.59 40.72 -64.70
C GLU A 738 -24.18 41.26 -64.41
N PRO A 739 -24.07 42.39 -63.70
CA PRO A 739 -22.79 43.04 -63.48
C PRO A 739 -21.92 42.23 -62.53
N GLY A 740 -20.61 42.24 -62.76
CA GLY A 740 -19.63 41.72 -61.81
C GLY A 740 -19.56 42.55 -60.53
N ILE A 741 -19.15 41.91 -59.42
CA ILE A 741 -19.02 42.52 -58.11
C ILE A 741 -17.53 42.61 -57.74
N GLY A 742 -17.00 43.83 -57.75
CA GLY A 742 -15.60 44.09 -57.40
C GLY A 742 -15.32 44.19 -55.91
N GLY A 743 -14.06 43.96 -55.52
CA GLY A 743 -13.62 44.06 -54.12
C GLY A 743 -13.91 42.82 -53.26
N ILE A 744 -14.30 41.70 -53.88
CA ILE A 744 -14.64 40.45 -53.20
C ILE A 744 -13.39 39.60 -53.00
N ASN A 745 -13.14 39.18 -51.77
CA ASN A 745 -12.00 38.32 -51.45
C ASN A 745 -12.29 36.87 -51.78
N ILE A 746 -11.39 36.26 -52.55
CA ILE A 746 -11.39 34.85 -52.90
C ILE A 746 -10.23 34.18 -52.18
N SER A 747 -10.50 33.04 -51.56
CA SER A 747 -9.49 32.13 -51.00
C SER A 747 -9.55 30.80 -51.73
N LEU A 748 -8.38 30.27 -52.06
CA LEU A 748 -8.19 28.98 -52.69
C LEU A 748 -7.27 28.14 -51.80
N THR A 749 -7.73 26.96 -51.41
CA THR A 749 -6.96 25.98 -50.63
C THR A 749 -6.70 24.77 -51.51
N GLY A 750 -5.44 24.40 -51.73
CA GLY A 750 -5.03 23.19 -52.43
C GLY A 750 -4.63 22.10 -51.45
N ALA A 751 -5.07 20.86 -51.71
CA ALA A 751 -4.90 19.67 -50.86
C ALA A 751 -3.46 19.11 -50.76
N GLY A 752 -2.44 19.92 -51.05
CA GLY A 752 -1.04 19.50 -51.03
C GLY A 752 -0.68 18.30 -51.93
N PRO A 753 0.55 17.77 -51.81
CA PRO A 753 0.98 16.52 -52.45
C PRO A 753 0.23 15.26 -51.99
N ASP A 754 -0.34 15.23 -50.78
CA ASP A 754 -1.06 14.04 -50.28
C ASP A 754 -2.49 13.90 -50.83
N GLY A 755 -3.03 14.98 -51.41
CA GLY A 755 -4.35 15.02 -52.04
C GLY A 755 -5.51 15.09 -51.06
N GLN A 756 -5.25 15.29 -49.76
CA GLN A 756 -6.23 15.42 -48.69
C GLN A 756 -6.30 16.86 -48.18
N PHE A 757 -7.50 17.36 -47.89
CA PHE A 757 -7.64 18.69 -47.28
C PHE A 757 -7.56 18.59 -45.75
N GLY A 758 -7.00 19.61 -45.11
CA GLY A 758 -6.87 19.72 -43.65
C GLY A 758 -5.55 19.20 -43.10
N THR A 759 -4.58 18.91 -43.97
CA THR A 759 -3.25 18.41 -43.62
C THR A 759 -2.20 19.54 -43.69
N PRO A 760 -1.03 19.38 -43.04
CA PRO A 760 -0.02 20.44 -42.98
C PRO A 760 0.58 20.88 -44.33
N ASP A 761 0.38 20.10 -45.39
CA ASP A 761 0.83 20.38 -46.75
C ASP A 761 -0.18 21.18 -47.60
N ASP A 762 -1.34 21.55 -47.03
CA ASP A 762 -2.32 22.42 -47.66
C ASP A 762 -1.74 23.79 -48.05
N ILE A 763 -2.00 24.22 -49.29
CA ILE A 763 -1.52 25.51 -49.82
C ILE A 763 -2.70 26.48 -49.92
N THR A 764 -2.62 27.60 -49.19
CA THR A 764 -3.64 28.66 -49.28
C THR A 764 -3.16 29.83 -50.14
N ARG A 765 -4.02 30.31 -51.05
CA ARG A 765 -3.82 31.52 -51.84
C ARG A 765 -5.05 32.40 -51.79
N THR A 766 -4.86 33.72 -51.83
CA THR A 766 -5.96 34.67 -51.88
C THR A 766 -5.79 35.67 -53.01
N THR A 767 -6.92 36.17 -53.53
CA THR A 767 -6.97 37.29 -54.46
C THR A 767 -8.24 38.08 -54.21
N THR A 768 -8.34 39.28 -54.76
CA THR A 768 -9.55 40.09 -54.74
C THR A 768 -10.07 40.28 -56.15
N THR A 769 -11.38 40.28 -56.34
CA THR A 769 -12.00 40.56 -57.65
C THR A 769 -11.74 42.00 -58.10
N ASP A 770 -11.51 42.19 -59.40
CA ASP A 770 -11.40 43.50 -60.01
C ASP A 770 -12.76 44.23 -60.09
N ASN A 771 -12.79 45.47 -60.58
CA ASN A 771 -14.03 46.27 -60.68
C ASN A 771 -15.13 45.64 -61.54
N ASN A 772 -14.80 44.66 -62.39
CA ASN A 772 -15.74 43.90 -63.21
C ASN A 772 -16.05 42.52 -62.61
N GLY A 773 -15.68 42.28 -61.35
CA GLY A 773 -15.89 41.02 -60.64
C GLY A 773 -14.93 39.90 -61.00
N ARG A 774 -13.92 40.14 -61.86
CA ARG A 774 -13.04 39.07 -62.33
C ARG A 774 -11.92 38.76 -61.34
N TYR A 775 -11.56 37.49 -61.22
CA TYR A 775 -10.39 37.05 -60.45
C TYR A 775 -9.62 35.95 -61.16
N SER A 776 -8.32 35.85 -60.87
CA SER A 776 -7.45 34.79 -61.39
C SER A 776 -6.35 34.46 -60.40
N ILE A 777 -6.17 33.18 -60.12
CA ILE A 777 -5.12 32.63 -59.28
C ILE A 777 -4.25 31.74 -60.17
N THR A 778 -3.01 32.17 -60.41
CA THR A 778 -2.09 31.53 -61.36
C THR A 778 -1.00 30.73 -60.67
N ASN A 779 -0.20 29.99 -61.45
CA ASN A 779 0.95 29.21 -60.95
C ASN A 779 0.53 28.14 -59.93
N LEU A 780 -0.54 27.41 -60.25
CA LEU A 780 -1.10 26.35 -59.42
C LEU A 780 -0.64 24.99 -59.95
N PRO A 781 -0.01 24.13 -59.12
CA PRO A 781 0.23 22.73 -59.49
C PRO A 781 -1.07 21.99 -59.89
N PRO A 782 -1.01 20.90 -60.67
CA PRO A 782 -2.18 20.03 -60.83
C PRO A 782 -2.58 19.44 -59.47
N GLY A 783 -3.89 19.34 -59.20
CA GLY A 783 -4.39 18.83 -57.93
C GLY A 783 -5.79 19.28 -57.56
N ASN A 784 -6.23 18.88 -56.37
CA ASN A 784 -7.54 19.23 -55.83
C ASN A 784 -7.48 20.58 -55.11
N TYR A 785 -8.42 21.47 -55.44
CA TYR A 785 -8.55 22.82 -54.90
C TYR A 785 -9.96 23.08 -54.39
N ARG A 786 -10.08 23.86 -53.31
CA ARG A 786 -11.33 24.43 -52.81
C ARG A 786 -11.28 25.94 -52.94
N VAL A 787 -12.26 26.53 -53.62
CA VAL A 787 -12.37 27.98 -53.83
C VAL A 787 -13.56 28.51 -53.03
N VAL A 788 -13.32 29.54 -52.22
CA VAL A 788 -14.27 30.15 -51.29
C VAL A 788 -14.27 31.66 -51.44
N VAL A 789 -15.46 32.26 -51.43
CA VAL A 789 -15.63 33.70 -51.20
C VAL A 789 -15.55 33.97 -49.71
N THR A 790 -14.53 34.68 -49.25
CA THR A 790 -14.27 34.91 -47.81
C THR A 790 -14.86 36.22 -47.29
N ASN A 791 -15.19 37.16 -48.19
CA ASN A 791 -16.06 38.29 -47.86
C ASN A 791 -17.25 38.25 -48.84
N PRO A 792 -18.45 37.82 -48.43
CA PRO A 792 -19.62 37.93 -49.30
C PRO A 792 -20.10 39.39 -49.37
N PRO A 793 -20.61 39.85 -50.53
CA PRO A 793 -21.14 41.20 -50.67
C PRO A 793 -22.34 41.43 -49.72
N THR A 794 -22.30 42.53 -48.97
CA THR A 794 -23.34 42.89 -47.99
C THR A 794 -24.70 43.12 -48.67
N GLY A 795 -25.77 42.53 -48.13
CA GLY A 795 -27.13 42.63 -48.68
C GLY A 795 -27.42 41.66 -49.84
N PHE A 796 -26.50 40.74 -50.11
CA PHE A 796 -26.68 39.68 -51.08
C PHE A 796 -26.66 38.30 -50.40
N SER A 797 -27.33 37.33 -51.03
CA SER A 797 -27.21 35.91 -50.70
C SER A 797 -26.58 35.17 -51.87
N PRO A 798 -25.69 34.20 -51.62
CA PRO A 798 -25.10 33.40 -52.67
C PRO A 798 -26.19 32.58 -53.37
N THR A 799 -26.11 32.46 -54.70
CA THR A 799 -27.01 31.61 -55.49
C THR A 799 -26.41 30.24 -55.78
N GLN A 800 -25.08 30.13 -55.67
CA GLN A 800 -24.33 28.89 -55.66
C GLN A 800 -23.82 28.57 -54.24
N ILE A 801 -23.56 27.30 -53.92
CA ILE A 801 -23.06 26.89 -52.60
C ILE A 801 -21.51 26.89 -52.62
N PRO A 802 -20.82 27.85 -51.97
CA PRO A 802 -19.39 27.70 -51.69
C PRO A 802 -19.14 26.70 -50.53
N PRO A 803 -17.96 26.01 -50.46
CA PRO A 803 -16.84 26.03 -51.40
C PRO A 803 -17.10 25.28 -52.72
N GLN A 804 -16.52 25.77 -53.82
CA GLN A 804 -16.40 24.99 -55.07
C GLN A 804 -15.15 24.11 -55.01
N THR A 805 -15.30 22.80 -55.19
CA THR A 805 -14.16 21.86 -55.25
C THR A 805 -13.81 21.55 -56.70
N ILE A 806 -12.55 21.78 -57.06
CA ILE A 806 -12.02 21.73 -58.42
C ILE A 806 -10.86 20.75 -58.46
N ASN A 807 -10.79 19.92 -59.51
CA ASN A 807 -9.58 19.19 -59.84
C ASN A 807 -8.91 19.87 -61.04
N LEU A 808 -7.75 20.48 -60.81
CA LEU A 808 -6.98 21.19 -61.83
C LEU A 808 -6.03 20.20 -62.51
N SER A 809 -6.21 20.03 -63.82
CA SER A 809 -5.29 19.23 -64.64
C SER A 809 -3.99 20.00 -64.92
N ALA A 810 -2.92 19.27 -65.25
CA ALA A 810 -1.62 19.87 -65.52
C ALA A 810 -1.71 20.91 -66.66
N GLY A 811 -1.22 22.12 -66.42
CA GLY A 811 -1.25 23.24 -67.37
C GLY A 811 -2.64 23.80 -67.71
N GLN A 812 -3.70 23.36 -67.02
CA GLN A 812 -5.07 23.79 -67.32
C GLN A 812 -5.30 25.24 -66.91
N ASN A 813 -5.89 26.04 -67.81
CA ASN A 813 -6.55 27.29 -67.45
C ASN A 813 -8.03 27.03 -67.27
N LEU A 814 -8.51 27.10 -66.02
CA LEU A 814 -9.91 26.92 -65.67
C LEU A 814 -10.53 28.28 -65.32
N ASP A 815 -11.22 28.85 -66.29
CA ASP A 815 -11.88 30.16 -66.25
C ASP A 815 -13.41 30.05 -66.12
N THR A 816 -13.88 29.01 -65.42
CA THR A 816 -15.31 28.71 -65.25
C THR A 816 -15.73 28.62 -63.79
N VAL A 817 -14.90 29.11 -62.85
CA VAL A 817 -15.20 29.05 -61.42
C VAL A 817 -15.82 30.38 -61.02
N ASP A 818 -17.12 30.51 -61.24
CA ASP A 818 -17.89 31.71 -60.96
C ASP A 818 -18.57 31.66 -59.58
N PHE A 819 -19.02 32.81 -59.09
CA PHE A 819 -19.84 32.89 -57.87
C PHE A 819 -20.96 33.93 -58.05
N GLY A 820 -22.19 33.45 -58.17
CA GLY A 820 -23.39 34.28 -58.24
C GLY A 820 -23.88 34.72 -56.86
N PHE A 821 -24.26 35.99 -56.74
CA PHE A 821 -24.86 36.58 -55.56
C PHE A 821 -26.10 37.38 -55.94
N ARG A 822 -27.24 37.16 -55.27
CA ARG A 822 -28.48 37.89 -55.51
C ARG A 822 -28.81 38.85 -54.37
N THR A 823 -29.32 40.03 -54.68
CA THR A 823 -29.82 40.96 -53.65
C THR A 823 -30.99 40.35 -52.88
N VAL A 824 -30.98 40.49 -51.55
CA VAL A 824 -32.06 40.06 -50.66
C VAL A 824 -32.55 41.25 -49.83
N ASN A 825 -33.74 41.76 -50.15
CA ASN A 825 -34.36 42.84 -49.37
C ASN A 825 -35.23 42.26 -48.24
N ALA A 826 -34.65 41.45 -47.36
CA ALA A 826 -35.37 40.89 -46.23
C ALA A 826 -34.95 41.57 -44.93
N ASN A 827 -35.92 41.95 -44.09
CA ASN A 827 -35.68 42.74 -42.88
C ASN A 827 -36.30 42.04 -41.68
N LEU A 828 -35.58 42.04 -40.55
CA LEU A 828 -36.12 41.65 -39.26
C LEU A 828 -36.15 42.86 -38.33
N GLY A 829 -37.18 42.99 -37.50
CA GLY A 829 -37.29 44.08 -36.56
C GLY A 829 -38.41 43.85 -35.58
N GLY A 830 -38.50 44.75 -34.62
CA GLY A 830 -39.49 44.66 -33.56
C GLY A 830 -39.36 45.79 -32.56
N PHE A 831 -39.99 45.58 -31.43
CA PHE A 831 -40.16 46.56 -30.37
C PHE A 831 -39.71 45.98 -29.04
N VAL A 832 -38.84 46.69 -28.32
CA VAL A 832 -38.46 46.36 -26.95
C VAL A 832 -39.18 47.32 -26.02
N PHE A 833 -40.05 46.80 -25.16
CA PHE A 833 -41.02 47.63 -24.43
C PHE A 833 -41.27 47.22 -23.00
N ASN A 834 -41.74 48.19 -22.21
CA ASN A 834 -42.15 48.00 -20.83
C ASN A 834 -43.55 47.36 -20.81
N ASP A 835 -43.55 46.04 -20.77
CA ASP A 835 -44.73 45.18 -20.73
C ASP A 835 -45.32 45.19 -19.33
N ARG A 836 -46.27 46.07 -19.07
CA ARG A 836 -46.76 46.32 -17.70
C ARG A 836 -47.72 45.26 -17.22
N ASN A 837 -48.35 44.55 -18.15
CA ASN A 837 -49.37 43.55 -17.87
C ASN A 837 -48.87 42.10 -18.07
N ASN A 838 -47.61 41.94 -18.48
CA ASN A 838 -46.87 40.68 -18.64
C ASN A 838 -47.50 39.74 -19.68
N ASN A 839 -47.98 40.27 -20.80
CA ASN A 839 -48.63 39.50 -21.86
C ASN A 839 -47.80 39.38 -23.16
N ASN A 840 -46.63 40.03 -23.22
CA ASN A 840 -45.73 40.12 -24.37
C ASN A 840 -46.41 40.59 -25.68
N ALA A 841 -47.40 41.47 -25.58
CA ALA A 841 -48.04 42.11 -26.71
C ALA A 841 -48.00 43.63 -26.51
N PRO A 842 -47.27 44.40 -27.34
CA PRO A 842 -47.11 45.83 -27.11
C PRO A 842 -48.43 46.57 -27.28
N GLU A 843 -48.84 47.31 -26.24
CA GLU A 843 -50.12 48.02 -26.22
C GLU A 843 -49.99 49.55 -26.09
N PRO A 844 -51.05 50.29 -26.47
CA PRO A 844 -51.08 51.74 -26.30
C PRO A 844 -50.89 52.15 -24.83
N GLY A 845 -49.74 52.78 -24.52
CA GLY A 845 -49.39 53.24 -23.18
C GLY A 845 -48.17 52.55 -22.55
N GLU A 846 -47.62 51.54 -23.22
CA GLU A 846 -46.38 50.86 -22.84
C GLU A 846 -45.17 51.51 -23.52
N PRO A 847 -44.29 52.19 -22.76
CA PRO A 847 -43.14 52.88 -23.35
C PRO A 847 -42.07 51.87 -23.80
N GLY A 848 -41.44 52.16 -24.94
CA GLY A 848 -40.29 51.38 -25.40
C GLY A 848 -39.00 51.74 -24.66
N PHE A 849 -38.05 50.81 -24.65
CA PHE A 849 -36.73 51.01 -24.06
C PHE A 849 -35.74 51.47 -25.11
N SER A 850 -35.20 52.69 -24.96
CA SER A 850 -34.19 53.23 -25.86
C SER A 850 -32.80 52.65 -25.61
N ASN A 851 -31.97 52.59 -26.65
CA ASN A 851 -30.57 52.19 -26.58
C ASN A 851 -30.35 50.80 -25.92
N THR A 852 -31.32 49.90 -26.10
CA THR A 852 -31.25 48.52 -25.63
C THR A 852 -30.63 47.67 -26.73
N SER A 853 -29.60 46.89 -26.39
CA SER A 853 -28.87 46.07 -27.35
C SER A 853 -29.66 44.81 -27.71
N VAL A 854 -29.95 44.66 -28.99
CA VAL A 854 -30.60 43.51 -29.60
C VAL A 854 -29.58 42.78 -30.47
N THR A 855 -29.51 41.47 -30.32
CA THR A 855 -28.61 40.58 -31.07
C THR A 855 -29.43 39.66 -31.97
N LEU A 856 -28.99 39.54 -33.21
CA LEU A 856 -29.47 38.61 -34.21
C LEU A 856 -28.39 37.56 -34.43
N THR A 857 -28.75 36.28 -34.32
CA THR A 857 -27.91 35.14 -34.71
C THR A 857 -28.59 34.44 -35.88
N GLY A 858 -27.89 34.27 -37.00
CA GLY A 858 -28.32 33.49 -38.16
C GLY A 858 -27.55 32.18 -38.26
N ALA A 859 -28.23 31.08 -38.56
CA ALA A 859 -27.70 29.70 -38.56
C ALA A 859 -26.72 29.36 -39.72
N GLY A 860 -26.08 30.37 -40.31
CA GLY A 860 -25.17 30.18 -41.44
C GLY A 860 -25.78 29.50 -42.69
N PRO A 861 -24.95 29.18 -43.69
CA PRO A 861 -25.34 28.37 -44.85
C PRO A 861 -25.76 26.93 -44.52
N ASP A 862 -25.27 26.34 -43.42
CA ASP A 862 -25.60 24.96 -43.06
C ASP A 862 -27.01 24.81 -42.42
N GLY A 863 -27.62 25.93 -42.02
CA GLY A 863 -28.96 25.99 -41.46
C GLY A 863 -29.06 25.52 -40.00
N THR A 864 -27.93 25.28 -39.33
CA THR A 864 -27.80 24.77 -37.97
C THR A 864 -27.13 25.80 -37.07
N PHE A 865 -27.74 26.14 -35.94
CA PHE A 865 -27.12 27.05 -34.98
C PHE A 865 -26.02 26.37 -34.17
N GLY A 866 -24.97 27.10 -33.80
CA GLY A 866 -23.87 26.68 -32.92
C GLY A 866 -22.61 26.21 -33.65
N THR A 867 -22.54 26.41 -34.96
CA THR A 867 -21.42 26.05 -35.83
C THR A 867 -20.57 27.28 -36.17
N SER A 868 -19.39 27.07 -36.76
CA SER A 868 -18.44 28.16 -37.05
C SER A 868 -18.92 29.13 -38.14
N ASP A 869 -19.99 28.80 -38.87
CA ASP A 869 -20.59 29.62 -39.92
C ASP A 869 -21.77 30.50 -39.45
N ASP A 870 -22.11 30.46 -38.15
CA ASP A 870 -23.14 31.34 -37.57
C ASP A 870 -22.81 32.83 -37.72
N ILE A 871 -23.79 33.61 -38.17
CA ILE A 871 -23.65 35.05 -38.38
C ILE A 871 -24.28 35.79 -37.20
N THR A 872 -23.51 36.61 -36.49
CA THR A 872 -24.01 37.46 -35.39
C THR A 872 -24.01 38.93 -35.77
N ARG A 873 -25.14 39.63 -35.55
CA ARG A 873 -25.27 41.09 -35.71
C ARG A 873 -25.89 41.70 -34.45
N THR A 874 -25.47 42.91 -34.08
CA THR A 874 -26.06 43.67 -32.98
C THR A 874 -26.56 45.03 -33.44
N THR A 875 -27.66 45.50 -32.85
CA THR A 875 -28.15 46.86 -33.03
C THR A 875 -28.79 47.35 -31.74
N ASN A 876 -28.80 48.66 -31.52
CA ASN A 876 -29.52 49.26 -30.41
C ASN A 876 -30.91 49.71 -30.86
N THR A 877 -31.87 49.66 -29.93
CA THR A 877 -33.19 50.24 -30.14
C THR A 877 -33.12 51.77 -30.24
N ASP A 878 -34.01 52.35 -31.04
CA ASP A 878 -34.19 53.80 -31.15
C ASP A 878 -34.84 54.41 -29.88
N ASN A 879 -35.02 55.74 -29.87
CA ASN A 879 -35.60 56.46 -28.74
C ASN A 879 -37.04 56.02 -28.38
N ASN A 880 -37.73 55.33 -29.29
CA ASN A 880 -39.06 54.83 -29.07
C ASN A 880 -39.06 53.36 -28.65
N GLY A 881 -37.92 52.64 -28.73
CA GLY A 881 -37.80 51.21 -28.42
C GLY A 881 -37.82 50.28 -29.63
N ARG A 882 -37.79 50.81 -30.86
CA ARG A 882 -37.82 49.99 -32.09
C ARG A 882 -36.42 49.60 -32.53
N TYR A 883 -36.26 48.39 -33.07
CA TYR A 883 -35.01 47.94 -33.67
C TYR A 883 -35.27 47.30 -35.04
N SER A 884 -34.26 47.30 -35.90
CA SER A 884 -34.31 46.64 -37.21
C SER A 884 -32.93 46.18 -37.67
N PHE A 885 -32.90 45.00 -38.28
CA PHE A 885 -31.81 44.42 -39.03
C PHE A 885 -32.20 44.39 -40.51
N PRO A 886 -31.75 45.37 -41.32
CA PRO A 886 -32.02 45.37 -42.74
C PRO A 886 -31.11 44.41 -43.51
N ASP A 887 -31.55 44.07 -44.72
CA ASP A 887 -30.77 43.38 -45.78
C ASP A 887 -30.19 42.03 -45.36
N LEU A 888 -31.02 41.22 -44.71
CA LEU A 888 -30.67 39.88 -44.24
C LEU A 888 -30.82 38.82 -45.33
N PRO A 889 -29.88 37.87 -45.42
CA PRO A 889 -30.06 36.62 -46.16
C PRO A 889 -31.34 35.87 -45.81
N THR A 890 -31.83 35.04 -46.73
CA THR A 890 -32.86 34.06 -46.37
C THR A 890 -32.26 33.01 -45.45
N GLY A 891 -32.96 32.65 -44.38
CA GLY A 891 -32.42 31.67 -43.44
C GLY A 891 -33.16 31.65 -42.10
N ASN A 892 -32.67 30.81 -41.20
CA ASN A 892 -33.16 30.71 -39.84
C ASN A 892 -32.39 31.68 -38.96
N TYR A 893 -33.14 32.51 -38.23
CA TYR A 893 -32.61 33.50 -37.32
C TYR A 893 -33.17 33.33 -35.93
N ARG A 894 -32.38 33.72 -34.93
CA ARG A 894 -32.79 33.95 -33.55
C ARG A 894 -32.52 35.40 -33.21
N VAL A 895 -33.53 36.09 -32.70
CA VAL A 895 -33.34 37.42 -32.13
C VAL A 895 -33.41 37.33 -30.62
N SER A 896 -32.49 38.00 -29.92
CA SER A 896 -32.45 38.10 -28.47
C SER A 896 -32.07 39.51 -28.03
N VAL A 897 -32.42 39.86 -26.80
CA VAL A 897 -31.94 41.09 -26.16
C VAL A 897 -30.80 40.70 -25.22
N THR A 898 -29.57 41.10 -25.55
CA THR A 898 -28.36 40.66 -24.82
C THR A 898 -28.06 41.51 -23.59
N ASN A 899 -28.47 42.79 -23.59
CA ASN A 899 -28.43 43.65 -22.40
C ASN A 899 -29.86 44.07 -22.04
N PRO A 900 -30.58 43.30 -21.21
CA PRO A 900 -31.94 43.64 -20.82
C PRO A 900 -31.97 44.98 -20.04
N PRO A 901 -33.05 45.77 -20.15
CA PRO A 901 -33.20 46.99 -19.36
C PRO A 901 -33.08 46.72 -17.85
N SER A 902 -32.18 47.43 -17.18
CA SER A 902 -31.90 47.23 -15.75
C SER A 902 -33.16 47.37 -14.88
N GLY A 903 -33.43 46.38 -14.02
CA GLY A 903 -34.59 46.35 -13.12
C GLY A 903 -35.88 45.78 -13.73
N PHE A 904 -35.82 45.25 -14.95
CA PHE A 904 -36.94 44.60 -15.63
C PHE A 904 -36.59 43.16 -15.99
N THR A 905 -37.60 42.28 -16.00
CA THR A 905 -37.46 40.88 -16.43
C THR A 905 -38.15 40.66 -17.76
N PRO A 906 -37.59 39.86 -18.68
CA PRO A 906 -38.23 39.57 -19.94
C PRO A 906 -39.51 38.76 -19.70
N THR A 907 -40.58 39.13 -20.41
CA THR A 907 -41.83 38.37 -20.42
C THR A 907 -41.66 37.06 -21.21
N LEU A 908 -40.76 37.04 -22.20
CA LEU A 908 -40.40 35.83 -22.98
C LEU A 908 -38.97 35.36 -22.67
N THR A 909 -38.82 34.10 -22.30
CA THR A 909 -37.53 33.53 -21.84
C THR A 909 -36.71 32.84 -22.93
N GLN A 910 -37.21 32.75 -24.18
CA GLN A 910 -36.48 32.16 -25.31
C GLN A 910 -36.31 33.17 -26.45
N PRO A 911 -35.17 33.13 -27.18
CA PRO A 911 -34.98 33.91 -28.41
C PRO A 911 -36.06 33.55 -29.42
N ASN A 912 -36.69 34.53 -30.07
CA ASN A 912 -37.71 34.28 -31.08
C ASN A 912 -37.05 33.63 -32.31
N PRO A 913 -37.29 32.33 -32.60
CA PRO A 913 -36.80 31.71 -33.81
C PRO A 913 -37.69 32.16 -34.96
N VAL A 914 -37.08 32.60 -36.05
CA VAL A 914 -37.80 33.07 -37.23
C VAL A 914 -37.10 32.59 -38.49
N THR A 915 -37.86 31.98 -39.39
CA THR A 915 -37.38 31.70 -40.75
C THR A 915 -37.73 32.89 -41.63
N LEU A 916 -36.71 33.54 -42.19
CA LEU A 916 -36.86 34.69 -43.07
C LEU A 916 -36.76 34.24 -44.52
N ASN A 917 -37.80 34.46 -45.30
CA ASN A 917 -37.81 34.17 -46.74
C ASN A 917 -37.40 35.41 -47.55
N ALA A 918 -37.13 35.21 -48.85
CA ALA A 918 -36.66 36.28 -49.73
C ALA A 918 -37.68 37.41 -49.79
N ASN A 919 -37.20 38.66 -49.70
CA ASN A 919 -38.00 39.89 -49.75
C ASN A 919 -39.08 40.00 -48.65
N GLN A 920 -38.94 39.25 -47.55
CA GLN A 920 -39.85 39.29 -46.41
C GLN A 920 -39.39 40.34 -45.39
N SER A 921 -40.30 41.17 -44.89
CA SER A 921 -40.05 42.05 -43.74
C SER A 921 -40.90 41.61 -42.56
N ILE A 922 -40.27 41.22 -41.45
CA ILE A 922 -40.92 40.83 -40.19
C ILE A 922 -40.57 41.88 -39.17
N THR A 923 -41.55 42.65 -38.69
CA THR A 923 -41.32 43.83 -37.83
C THR A 923 -42.00 43.72 -36.47
N ASN A 924 -42.44 42.53 -36.09
CA ASN A 924 -43.19 42.24 -34.87
C ASN A 924 -42.47 41.22 -33.97
N LEU A 925 -41.14 41.15 -34.05
CA LEU A 925 -40.32 40.35 -33.15
C LEU A 925 -40.13 41.12 -31.84
N ASP A 926 -41.22 41.26 -31.10
CA ASP A 926 -41.28 42.16 -29.97
C ASP A 926 -40.81 41.46 -28.68
N PHE A 927 -40.11 42.22 -27.83
CA PHE A 927 -39.63 41.78 -26.53
C PHE A 927 -40.25 42.64 -25.43
N GLY A 928 -41.20 42.05 -24.72
CA GLY A 928 -41.77 42.65 -23.51
C GLY A 928 -40.85 42.45 -22.31
N PHE A 929 -40.69 43.50 -21.52
CA PHE A 929 -39.99 43.48 -20.25
C PHE A 929 -40.86 44.12 -19.18
N PHE A 930 -41.24 43.37 -18.16
CA PHE A 930 -42.07 43.89 -17.08
C PHE A 930 -41.22 44.30 -15.88
N ALA A 931 -41.63 45.37 -15.20
CA ALA A 931 -40.95 45.83 -13.99
C ALA A 931 -41.14 44.75 -12.91
N GLN A 932 -40.03 44.26 -12.33
CA GLN A 932 -40.16 43.52 -11.08
C GLN A 932 -40.75 44.48 -10.02
N ALA A 933 -41.84 44.06 -9.37
CA ALA A 933 -42.31 44.74 -8.16
C ALA A 933 -41.11 44.89 -7.20
N PRO A 934 -40.92 46.03 -6.51
CA PRO A 934 -39.84 46.17 -5.53
C PRO A 934 -40.13 45.24 -4.34
N GLY A 935 -39.68 44.00 -4.46
CA GLY A 935 -40.04 42.93 -3.53
C GLY A 935 -39.87 41.52 -4.09
N ALA A 936 -38.69 41.19 -4.63
CA ALA A 936 -38.08 39.86 -4.57
C ALA A 936 -36.73 39.89 -5.29
N SER A 937 -35.63 39.95 -4.54
CA SER A 937 -34.30 39.77 -5.10
C SER A 937 -34.15 38.31 -5.54
N GLN A 938 -34.12 38.11 -6.86
CA GLN A 938 -33.99 36.80 -7.48
C GLN A 938 -32.55 36.30 -7.28
N THR A 939 -32.41 35.07 -6.77
CA THR A 939 -31.12 34.41 -6.66
C THR A 939 -30.83 33.61 -7.93
N ASN A 940 -29.68 33.84 -8.56
CA ASN A 940 -29.19 33.17 -9.76
C ASN A 940 -28.10 32.14 -9.41
N LEU A 941 -27.96 31.09 -10.22
CA LEU A 941 -26.88 30.10 -10.12
C LEU A 941 -26.00 30.17 -11.38
N ARG A 942 -24.72 30.49 -11.24
CA ARG A 942 -23.71 30.44 -12.30
C ARG A 942 -22.91 29.16 -12.23
N LEU A 943 -22.61 28.54 -13.37
CA LEU A 943 -21.91 27.26 -13.47
C LEU A 943 -20.78 27.32 -14.49
N VAL A 944 -19.62 26.73 -14.17
CA VAL A 944 -18.45 26.64 -15.06
C VAL A 944 -17.81 25.25 -14.95
N LYS A 945 -17.67 24.52 -16.06
CA LYS A 945 -17.00 23.21 -16.11
C LYS A 945 -15.59 23.33 -16.70
N ARG A 946 -14.59 22.69 -16.08
CA ARG A 946 -13.17 22.71 -16.47
C ARG A 946 -12.50 21.35 -16.24
N ILE A 947 -11.43 21.10 -17.00
CA ILE A 947 -10.49 20.00 -16.75
C ILE A 947 -9.41 20.49 -15.80
N THR A 948 -9.36 19.94 -14.58
CA THR A 948 -8.50 20.45 -13.50
C THR A 948 -7.30 19.56 -13.19
N ASN A 949 -7.24 18.36 -13.74
CA ASN A 949 -6.08 17.48 -13.64
C ASN A 949 -6.18 16.38 -14.70
N VAL A 950 -5.03 15.83 -15.10
CA VAL A 950 -4.94 14.59 -15.87
C VAL A 950 -3.82 13.74 -15.30
N LEU A 951 -4.13 12.51 -14.94
CA LEU A 951 -3.20 11.58 -14.30
C LEU A 951 -2.86 10.41 -15.24
N ARG A 952 -1.57 10.12 -15.37
CA ARG A 952 -1.04 8.90 -15.98
C ARG A 952 -0.37 8.08 -14.90
N ASN A 953 -0.84 6.85 -14.69
CA ASN A 953 -0.35 5.98 -13.61
C ASN A 953 -0.41 6.65 -12.23
N GLY A 954 -1.46 7.43 -11.98
CA GLY A 954 -1.66 8.15 -10.71
C GLY A 954 -0.80 9.40 -10.53
N GLN A 955 -0.01 9.82 -11.54
CA GLN A 955 0.82 11.03 -11.50
C GLN A 955 0.34 12.06 -12.53
N PRO A 956 0.33 13.37 -12.22
CA PRO A 956 -0.01 14.40 -13.20
C PRO A 956 0.85 14.34 -14.46
N ILE A 957 0.24 14.48 -15.63
CA ILE A 957 1.00 14.49 -16.90
C ILE A 957 1.89 15.74 -17.00
N SER A 958 3.13 15.54 -17.44
CA SER A 958 4.11 16.62 -17.58
C SER A 958 3.74 17.59 -18.70
N GLY A 959 3.99 18.88 -18.51
CA GLY A 959 3.80 19.91 -19.54
C GLY A 959 2.47 20.68 -19.45
N LEU A 960 1.54 20.25 -18.59
CA LEU A 960 0.31 20.99 -18.31
C LEU A 960 0.37 21.65 -16.93
N ASN A 961 0.03 22.94 -16.87
CA ASN A 961 -0.10 23.67 -15.61
C ASN A 961 -1.57 23.97 -15.32
N PHE A 962 -2.23 23.10 -14.56
CA PHE A 962 -3.65 23.28 -14.20
C PHE A 962 -3.88 24.44 -13.21
N ASN A 963 -2.84 25.16 -12.80
CA ASN A 963 -2.98 26.38 -11.99
C ASN A 963 -3.15 27.65 -12.83
N THR A 964 -3.01 27.59 -14.15
CA THR A 964 -3.27 28.72 -15.06
C THR A 964 -4.67 28.65 -15.66
N PHE A 965 -5.18 29.80 -16.09
CA PHE A 965 -6.48 29.98 -16.73
C PHE A 965 -6.24 30.28 -18.21
N ASP A 966 -6.88 29.52 -19.10
CA ASP A 966 -6.84 29.76 -20.55
C ASP A 966 -8.27 29.59 -21.11
N ASP A 967 -8.92 30.72 -21.39
CA ASP A 967 -10.30 30.86 -21.89
C ASP A 967 -10.36 31.25 -23.38
N GLY A 968 -9.22 31.36 -24.07
CA GLY A 968 -9.18 32.00 -25.38
C GLY A 968 -9.69 33.45 -25.33
N THR A 969 -10.05 34.03 -26.49
CA THR A 969 -10.41 35.47 -26.57
C THR A 969 -11.92 35.75 -26.46
N GLY A 970 -12.72 34.84 -25.90
CA GLY A 970 -14.16 34.76 -26.20
C GLY A 970 -15.18 35.11 -25.10
N GLU A 971 -14.97 34.71 -23.83
CA GLU A 971 -15.98 34.85 -22.77
C GLU A 971 -15.35 35.19 -21.41
N ASP A 972 -15.75 36.29 -20.77
CA ASP A 972 -15.15 36.83 -19.53
C ASP A 972 -15.66 36.15 -18.24
N ASP A 973 -15.78 34.83 -18.23
CA ASP A 973 -16.22 34.03 -17.07
C ASP A 973 -15.14 33.89 -15.96
N ASN A 974 -14.01 34.56 -16.15
CA ASN A 974 -12.83 34.62 -15.29
C ASN A 974 -13.04 35.29 -13.92
N THR A 975 -14.19 35.94 -13.69
CA THR A 975 -14.45 36.73 -12.47
C THR A 975 -15.72 36.33 -11.74
N ILE A 976 -15.85 35.04 -11.42
CA ILE A 976 -16.79 34.55 -10.41
C ILE A 976 -16.19 34.81 -9.00
N ASN A 977 -16.03 36.09 -8.63
CA ASN A 977 -15.64 36.62 -7.31
C ASN A 977 -14.21 36.31 -6.78
N GLN A 978 -13.51 37.33 -6.26
CA GLN A 978 -12.03 37.38 -6.11
C GLN A 978 -11.38 36.50 -5.01
N SER A 979 -12.11 35.61 -4.33
CA SER A 979 -11.58 34.88 -3.15
C SER A 979 -11.05 33.46 -3.40
N GLN A 980 -11.36 32.85 -4.56
CA GLN A 980 -10.83 31.53 -4.97
C GLN A 980 -10.69 31.48 -6.50
N PRO A 981 -9.49 31.24 -7.08
CA PRO A 981 -9.34 31.18 -8.53
C PRO A 981 -10.01 29.91 -9.10
N VAL A 982 -10.94 30.10 -10.04
CA VAL A 982 -11.37 29.05 -10.98
C VAL A 982 -10.14 28.62 -11.77
N ARG A 983 -9.90 27.31 -11.86
CA ARG A 983 -8.67 26.72 -12.41
C ARG A 983 -9.01 25.66 -13.44
N GLY A 984 -8.02 25.34 -14.29
CA GLY A 984 -8.13 24.29 -15.29
C GLY A 984 -8.50 24.79 -16.69
N PHE A 985 -8.45 23.87 -17.64
CA PHE A 985 -8.60 24.14 -19.07
C PHE A 985 -10.03 23.86 -19.54
N ARG A 986 -10.46 24.58 -20.59
CA ARG A 986 -11.69 24.25 -21.34
C ARG A 986 -11.47 23.04 -22.25
N GLU A 987 -10.30 22.97 -22.90
CA GLU A 987 -9.88 21.90 -23.81
C GLU A 987 -8.39 21.58 -23.58
N ILE A 988 -7.96 20.34 -23.87
CA ILE A 988 -6.55 19.91 -23.76
C ILE A 988 -6.05 19.51 -25.14
N GLU A 989 -5.00 20.18 -25.62
CA GLU A 989 -4.36 19.88 -26.92
C GLU A 989 -3.32 18.74 -26.84
N THR A 990 -2.98 18.30 -25.62
CA THR A 990 -2.07 17.17 -25.41
C THR A 990 -2.78 15.83 -25.65
N ALA A 991 -2.16 14.96 -26.45
CA ALA A 991 -2.68 13.63 -26.73
C ALA A 991 -2.78 12.75 -25.46
N LEU A 992 -4.00 12.32 -25.15
CA LEU A 992 -4.32 11.39 -24.06
C LEU A 992 -4.26 9.94 -24.55
N GLN A 993 -4.01 9.00 -23.64
CA GLN A 993 -3.89 7.57 -23.94
C GLN A 993 -4.87 6.75 -23.10
N SER A 994 -5.23 5.55 -23.58
CA SER A 994 -6.06 4.60 -22.80
C SER A 994 -5.42 4.36 -21.44
N GLY A 995 -6.23 4.46 -20.39
CA GLY A 995 -5.77 4.37 -19.01
C GLY A 995 -5.44 5.69 -18.31
N ASP A 996 -5.33 6.81 -19.03
CA ASP A 996 -5.21 8.13 -18.39
C ASP A 996 -6.53 8.48 -17.67
N GLU A 997 -6.44 9.14 -16.51
CA GLU A 997 -7.60 9.65 -15.77
C GLU A 997 -7.72 11.17 -15.91
N VAL A 998 -8.86 11.64 -16.38
CA VAL A 998 -9.19 13.06 -16.57
C VAL A 998 -10.11 13.52 -15.45
N GLU A 999 -9.72 14.57 -14.73
CA GLU A 999 -10.50 15.16 -13.64
C GLU A 999 -11.33 16.35 -14.14
N TYR A 1000 -12.65 16.23 -14.06
CA TYR A 1000 -13.59 17.32 -14.31
C TYR A 1000 -13.99 18.01 -13.02
N THR A 1001 -13.95 19.34 -13.00
CA THR A 1001 -14.48 20.17 -11.92
C THR A 1001 -15.55 21.13 -12.46
N LEU A 1002 -16.73 21.08 -11.86
CA LEU A 1002 -17.84 21.99 -12.10
C LEU A 1002 -17.93 22.99 -10.94
N TYR A 1003 -17.53 24.23 -11.17
CA TYR A 1003 -17.67 25.32 -10.23
C TYR A 1003 -19.09 25.88 -10.26
N TYR A 1004 -19.60 26.29 -9.10
CA TYR A 1004 -20.89 26.96 -9.00
C TYR A 1004 -20.84 28.19 -8.09
N LEU A 1005 -21.60 29.22 -8.44
CA LEU A 1005 -21.83 30.41 -7.61
C LEU A 1005 -23.33 30.77 -7.58
N ALA A 1006 -23.91 30.82 -6.38
CA ALA A 1006 -25.23 31.37 -6.14
C ALA A 1006 -25.14 32.88 -5.86
N GLU A 1007 -25.87 33.72 -6.57
CA GLU A 1007 -25.84 35.18 -6.40
C GLU A 1007 -27.24 35.69 -6.13
N GLY A 1008 -27.47 36.44 -5.06
CA GLY A 1008 -28.80 36.95 -4.71
C GLY A 1008 -28.97 37.14 -3.21
N SER A 1009 -30.21 37.33 -2.75
CA SER A 1009 -30.50 37.53 -1.32
C SER A 1009 -31.45 36.49 -0.71
N GLN A 1010 -31.83 35.45 -1.45
CA GLN A 1010 -32.63 34.32 -1.00
C GLN A 1010 -31.89 33.00 -1.18
N ASP A 1011 -32.18 31.99 -0.37
CA ASP A 1011 -31.63 30.64 -0.58
C ASP A 1011 -32.18 30.03 -1.88
N LEU A 1012 -31.29 29.50 -2.73
CA LEU A 1012 -31.70 28.60 -3.82
C LEU A 1012 -32.18 27.29 -3.20
N GLN A 1013 -33.36 26.83 -3.55
CA GLN A 1013 -33.92 25.60 -2.97
C GLN A 1013 -33.77 24.40 -3.90
N ASN A 1014 -33.43 23.24 -3.33
CA ASN A 1014 -33.37 21.94 -4.02
C ASN A 1014 -32.61 21.96 -5.36
N VAL A 1015 -31.39 22.51 -5.33
CA VAL A 1015 -30.51 22.59 -6.50
C VAL A 1015 -30.01 21.19 -6.86
N ARG A 1016 -30.12 20.78 -8.12
CA ARG A 1016 -29.74 19.45 -8.60
C ARG A 1016 -28.87 19.54 -9.85
N PHE A 1017 -27.89 18.65 -9.93
CA PHE A 1017 -26.93 18.55 -11.01
C PHE A 1017 -27.03 17.21 -11.70
N CYS A 1018 -26.83 17.26 -13.02
CA CYS A 1018 -26.60 16.09 -13.84
C CYS A 1018 -25.48 16.40 -14.83
N ASP A 1019 -24.54 15.47 -14.96
CA ASP A 1019 -23.50 15.49 -15.99
C ASP A 1019 -23.38 14.10 -16.62
N LEU A 1020 -23.41 14.02 -17.94
CA LEU A 1020 -23.23 12.76 -18.67
C LEU A 1020 -21.74 12.46 -18.81
N ILE A 1021 -21.37 11.19 -18.67
CA ILE A 1021 -19.99 10.76 -18.93
C ILE A 1021 -19.71 10.86 -20.44
N PRO A 1022 -18.59 11.46 -20.87
CA PRO A 1022 -18.23 11.56 -22.28
C PRO A 1022 -18.06 10.21 -22.97
N SER A 1023 -18.26 10.18 -24.29
CA SER A 1023 -17.96 9.01 -25.14
C SER A 1023 -16.48 8.60 -25.04
N GLN A 1024 -16.21 7.29 -25.13
CA GLN A 1024 -14.84 6.72 -25.07
C GLN A 1024 -14.13 6.96 -23.73
N THR A 1025 -14.92 7.16 -22.68
CA THR A 1025 -14.43 7.26 -21.31
C THR A 1025 -15.32 6.46 -20.36
N SER A 1026 -14.73 5.93 -19.30
CA SER A 1026 -15.40 5.24 -18.21
C SER A 1026 -15.29 6.02 -16.91
N TYR A 1027 -16.35 6.06 -16.11
CA TYR A 1027 -16.31 6.72 -14.79
C TYR A 1027 -15.32 6.02 -13.82
N SER A 1028 -14.49 6.80 -13.12
CA SER A 1028 -13.53 6.26 -12.13
C SER A 1028 -14.14 6.27 -10.73
N ALA A 1029 -14.66 5.11 -10.32
CA ALA A 1029 -15.41 4.94 -9.07
C ALA A 1029 -14.59 5.20 -7.79
N ASP A 1030 -13.27 5.01 -7.84
CA ASP A 1030 -12.43 5.10 -6.63
C ASP A 1030 -11.52 6.34 -6.62
N SER A 1031 -11.88 7.36 -7.42
CA SER A 1031 -11.08 8.57 -7.66
C SER A 1031 -10.57 9.28 -6.41
N PHE A 1032 -11.32 9.21 -5.30
CA PHE A 1032 -11.02 9.91 -4.06
C PHE A 1032 -11.05 9.01 -2.81
N GLY A 1033 -10.99 7.68 -3.01
CA GLY A 1033 -11.09 6.67 -1.95
C GLY A 1033 -11.98 5.51 -2.39
N ALA A 1034 -11.90 4.39 -1.68
CA ALA A 1034 -12.65 3.18 -2.01
C ALA A 1034 -14.18 3.43 -1.94
N GLY A 1035 -14.86 3.31 -3.08
CA GLY A 1035 -16.28 3.56 -3.24
C GLY A 1035 -16.66 5.04 -3.37
N THR A 1036 -15.70 5.96 -3.36
CA THR A 1036 -15.93 7.41 -3.34
C THR A 1036 -15.32 8.10 -4.57
N GLY A 1037 -16.12 8.31 -5.61
CA GLY A 1037 -15.69 8.87 -6.89
C GLY A 1037 -16.08 10.33 -7.13
N ILE A 1038 -16.89 10.92 -6.25
CA ILE A 1038 -17.39 12.30 -6.36
C ILE A 1038 -16.88 13.11 -5.17
N VAL A 1039 -16.38 14.32 -5.40
CA VAL A 1039 -16.15 15.32 -4.34
C VAL A 1039 -17.06 16.51 -4.53
N VAL A 1040 -17.70 16.95 -3.45
CA VAL A 1040 -18.49 18.18 -3.43
C VAL A 1040 -17.90 19.13 -2.42
N ASN A 1041 -17.43 20.27 -2.90
CA ASN A 1041 -17.06 21.41 -2.06
C ASN A 1041 -18.27 22.31 -1.87
N ARG A 1042 -18.65 22.56 -0.60
CA ARG A 1042 -19.62 23.59 -0.25
C ARG A 1042 -19.00 24.53 0.77
N ALA A 1043 -18.88 25.81 0.42
CA ALA A 1043 -18.33 26.84 1.30
C ALA A 1043 -16.96 26.47 1.91
N GLY A 1044 -16.09 25.82 1.13
CA GLY A 1044 -14.73 25.46 1.56
C GLY A 1044 -14.57 24.07 2.19
N THR A 1045 -15.66 23.35 2.47
CA THR A 1045 -15.59 21.97 2.99
C THR A 1045 -15.73 20.96 1.85
N ASN A 1046 -14.72 20.09 1.66
CA ASN A 1046 -14.76 18.99 0.71
C ASN A 1046 -15.41 17.76 1.35
N ASN A 1047 -16.53 17.31 0.79
CA ASN A 1047 -17.15 16.02 1.12
C ASN A 1047 -16.94 15.05 -0.03
N THR A 1048 -16.24 13.93 0.24
CA THR A 1048 -16.13 12.80 -0.69
C THR A 1048 -17.38 11.96 -0.56
N LEU A 1049 -18.15 11.85 -1.64
CA LEU A 1049 -19.40 11.11 -1.69
C LEU A 1049 -19.14 9.72 -2.24
N THR A 1050 -19.90 8.76 -1.74
CA THR A 1050 -20.00 7.42 -2.29
C THR A 1050 -20.64 7.48 -3.67
N ASN A 1051 -20.38 6.49 -4.51
CA ASN A 1051 -21.04 6.43 -5.83
C ASN A 1051 -22.43 5.80 -5.76
N ALA A 1052 -22.91 5.49 -4.56
CA ALA A 1052 -24.15 4.79 -4.31
C ALA A 1052 -25.28 5.80 -4.05
N GLU A 1053 -26.52 5.39 -4.35
CA GLU A 1053 -27.68 6.16 -3.92
C GLU A 1053 -27.87 5.98 -2.41
N ASP A 1054 -27.27 6.87 -1.63
CA ASP A 1054 -27.40 6.89 -0.18
C ASP A 1054 -27.72 8.31 0.36
N SER A 1055 -27.49 8.51 1.65
CA SER A 1055 -27.75 9.77 2.34
C SER A 1055 -26.87 10.95 1.91
N ASP A 1056 -25.78 10.72 1.18
CA ASP A 1056 -24.81 11.73 0.75
C ASP A 1056 -25.25 12.51 -0.51
N GLN A 1057 -26.33 12.03 -1.14
CA GLN A 1057 -27.07 12.68 -2.21
C GLN A 1057 -26.34 12.82 -3.56
N GLY A 1058 -25.22 12.12 -3.77
CA GLY A 1058 -24.49 12.07 -5.04
C GLY A 1058 -24.25 10.63 -5.50
N ALA A 1059 -24.59 10.31 -6.75
CA ALA A 1059 -24.42 8.94 -7.24
C ALA A 1059 -24.03 8.89 -8.72
N PHE A 1060 -23.30 7.84 -9.08
CA PHE A 1060 -23.03 7.50 -10.47
C PHE A 1060 -24.05 6.47 -10.97
N PHE A 1061 -24.67 6.78 -12.11
CA PHE A 1061 -25.59 5.88 -12.81
C PHE A 1061 -24.84 5.28 -14.00
N SER A 1062 -24.57 3.97 -13.95
CA SER A 1062 -23.86 3.25 -15.00
C SER A 1062 -24.57 3.36 -16.37
N PRO A 1063 -23.85 3.17 -17.49
CA PRO A 1063 -24.44 3.14 -18.82
C PRO A 1063 -25.70 2.28 -18.89
N LEU A 1064 -26.73 2.78 -19.57
CA LEU A 1064 -28.04 2.14 -19.77
C LEU A 1064 -28.88 1.95 -18.51
N ARG A 1065 -28.35 2.28 -17.31
CA ARG A 1065 -29.17 2.33 -16.09
C ARG A 1065 -30.16 3.49 -16.20
N PRO A 1066 -31.47 3.28 -15.96
CA PRO A 1066 -32.44 4.36 -15.96
C PRO A 1066 -32.08 5.46 -14.96
N LEU A 1067 -32.16 6.71 -15.39
CA LEU A 1067 -31.93 7.87 -14.53
C LEU A 1067 -33.13 8.08 -13.60
N PRO A 1068 -32.92 8.61 -12.37
CA PRO A 1068 -33.98 8.79 -11.39
C PRO A 1068 -34.97 9.86 -11.86
N SER A 1069 -36.26 9.69 -11.58
CA SER A 1069 -37.30 10.63 -12.00
C SER A 1069 -37.09 12.02 -11.40
N GLY A 1070 -37.19 13.08 -12.22
CA GLY A 1070 -36.98 14.46 -11.77
C GLY A 1070 -35.50 14.85 -11.65
N ASN A 1071 -34.62 14.18 -12.40
CA ASN A 1071 -33.26 14.62 -12.67
C ASN A 1071 -33.24 15.82 -13.64
N THR A 1072 -32.11 16.51 -13.73
CA THR A 1072 -31.93 17.70 -14.58
C THR A 1072 -31.23 17.41 -15.92
N CYS A 1073 -31.01 16.14 -16.29
CA CYS A 1073 -30.39 15.78 -17.57
C CYS A 1073 -31.36 16.07 -18.73
N GLN A 1074 -30.92 16.82 -19.74
CA GLN A 1074 -31.77 17.05 -20.93
C GLN A 1074 -31.92 15.79 -21.80
N ASN A 1075 -30.89 14.92 -21.83
CA ASN A 1075 -30.92 13.65 -22.52
C ASN A 1075 -31.06 12.49 -21.53
N GLN A 1076 -32.13 11.71 -21.67
CA GLN A 1076 -32.48 10.62 -20.76
C GLN A 1076 -31.95 9.24 -21.20
N THR A 1077 -31.24 9.12 -22.33
CA THR A 1077 -30.81 7.81 -22.86
C THR A 1077 -29.64 7.18 -22.08
N ASN A 1078 -28.93 7.95 -21.25
CA ASN A 1078 -27.84 7.51 -20.37
C ASN A 1078 -26.87 6.47 -21.00
N ASN A 1079 -26.51 6.65 -22.27
CA ASN A 1079 -25.74 5.64 -23.02
C ASN A 1079 -24.30 5.44 -22.51
N GLN A 1080 -23.75 6.43 -21.79
CA GLN A 1080 -22.35 6.45 -21.32
C GLN A 1080 -22.23 6.51 -19.79
N GLY A 1081 -23.36 6.60 -19.08
CA GLY A 1081 -23.41 6.83 -17.64
C GLY A 1081 -23.57 8.31 -17.29
N ALA A 1082 -23.99 8.59 -16.05
CA ALA A 1082 -24.27 9.95 -15.58
C ALA A 1082 -23.92 10.12 -14.10
N VAL A 1083 -23.35 11.27 -13.76
CA VAL A 1083 -23.17 11.73 -12.37
C VAL A 1083 -24.37 12.61 -12.02
N ILE A 1084 -25.10 12.23 -10.97
CA ILE A 1084 -26.26 12.99 -10.49
C ILE A 1084 -26.05 13.36 -9.03
N LEU A 1085 -26.31 14.62 -8.70
CA LEU A 1085 -26.11 15.15 -7.37
C LEU A 1085 -27.26 16.08 -6.96
N ASN A 1086 -27.72 15.96 -5.72
CA ASN A 1086 -28.61 16.94 -5.11
C ASN A 1086 -27.81 17.85 -4.17
N LEU A 1087 -27.64 19.11 -4.56
CA LEU A 1087 -27.04 20.13 -3.72
C LEU A 1087 -28.00 20.66 -2.64
N GLY A 1088 -29.28 20.29 -2.63
CA GLY A 1088 -30.23 20.78 -1.64
C GLY A 1088 -30.35 22.31 -1.70
N ASN A 1089 -30.51 22.96 -0.55
CA ASN A 1089 -30.64 24.41 -0.50
C ASN A 1089 -29.25 25.09 -0.42
N ILE A 1090 -29.00 26.11 -1.24
CA ILE A 1090 -27.76 26.89 -1.26
C ILE A 1090 -28.06 28.32 -0.81
N SER A 1091 -27.44 28.75 0.29
CA SER A 1091 -27.64 30.10 0.83
C SER A 1091 -26.66 31.12 0.25
N PRO A 1092 -27.05 32.39 0.05
CA PRO A 1092 -26.15 33.47 -0.40
C PRO A 1092 -24.93 33.72 0.49
N SER A 1093 -24.93 33.24 1.74
CA SER A 1093 -23.81 33.34 2.69
C SER A 1093 -22.73 32.25 2.52
N SER A 1094 -23.03 31.19 1.75
CA SER A 1094 -22.20 29.99 1.50
C SER A 1094 -22.24 29.63 0.02
N ASN A 1095 -22.06 30.65 -0.80
CA ASN A 1095 -22.62 30.68 -2.13
C ASN A 1095 -21.72 30.16 -3.24
N PHE A 1096 -20.51 29.70 -2.94
CA PHE A 1096 -19.55 29.17 -3.91
C PHE A 1096 -19.07 27.76 -3.53
N GLY A 1097 -18.81 26.94 -4.54
CA GLY A 1097 -18.29 25.60 -4.36
C GLY A 1097 -17.98 24.91 -5.69
N PHE A 1098 -17.69 23.62 -5.63
CA PHE A 1098 -17.49 22.82 -6.83
C PHE A 1098 -17.94 21.38 -6.66
N ILE A 1099 -18.18 20.71 -7.78
CA ILE A 1099 -18.41 19.27 -7.89
C ILE A 1099 -17.27 18.71 -8.73
N ARG A 1100 -16.69 17.58 -8.33
CA ARG A 1100 -15.53 17.01 -9.00
C ARG A 1100 -15.62 15.49 -9.10
N PHE A 1101 -15.25 14.96 -10.26
CA PHE A 1101 -15.15 13.52 -10.52
C PHE A 1101 -14.08 13.24 -11.59
N ARG A 1102 -13.65 11.99 -11.72
CA ARG A 1102 -12.73 11.58 -12.80
C ARG A 1102 -13.38 10.57 -13.73
N VAL A 1103 -12.92 10.61 -14.97
CA VAL A 1103 -13.16 9.58 -15.98
C VAL A 1103 -11.82 9.02 -16.44
N ARG A 1104 -11.82 7.77 -16.85
CA ARG A 1104 -10.67 7.07 -17.43
C ARG A 1104 -10.88 6.96 -18.93
N ILE A 1105 -9.86 7.25 -19.72
CA ILE A 1105 -9.89 7.04 -21.16
C ILE A 1105 -9.93 5.53 -21.43
N ASP A 1106 -10.91 5.08 -22.23
CA ASP A 1106 -11.14 3.66 -22.54
C ASP A 1106 -10.07 3.07 -23.46
#